data_AF-A0AAV6Q4B4-F1
#
_entry.id   AF-A0AAV6Q4B4-F1
#
_cell.length_a   1.000
_cell.length_b   1.000
_cell.length_c   1.000
_cell.angle_alpha   90.00
_cell.angle_beta   90.00
_cell.angle_gamma   90.00
#
_symmetry.space_group_name_H-M   'P 1'
#
loop_
_entity.id
_entity.type
_entity.pdbx_description
1 polymer ?
#
loop_
_entity_poly.entity_id
_entity_poly.type
_entity_poly.pdbx_seq_one_letter_code
_entity_poly.pdbx_strand_id
1 'polypeptide(L)'
;MTGTGTATIQIKDVNDHAPWFTDHSCVAKISENMEPNAEVLQLAAEDRDTGENAQLTFSVVSGDQEQKFYMVSHKQEQRGTLRLKKRLDYERHSEQRFNLTLKVEDLDFSSLLHCVVEVEDFNDHTPVFIPHFLSLAPLPEDVAVGTSVARLVASDSDSGQNSEFTYSLLEESDPEGLFSIDKSGVLSVTQPLDRERTPQHHLVVIATDHGVPPLTGSATVQLPLLDVNDNGPEFEAAYLPVVFENVVGPQVVKLNQTSTLLHAVDRDSPENGPPFHFTISSEYRHINDFYLQDNLNGTASLTALRTFDRERQKEFLIPIVMSDSGRPSRTVTSTLTVTIGDQNDHAHAAGEKNIFINSHRGRMPTTVLGKVFSPDPDDWDNKTYVFEGHVPSYFILNKRTGFLIIKENAPPGTYHFQVRVSDGIWPDAVSTVAVHVRELRDEAIYNSGSLRLADITAKEFIELRGKHRSRYDLLVDFLSEMLSVPPDGINVFSLMDVRERMLDVRFAVHAAESFLRAERMHGYLAAHKQKLQSFLQVSVLQVRVDECPGSECAGSGGCTSELKVRDTPTVVDCGTMSLVSVTVESTAVCSCTGRDQSHQSCAAYPRNPCFNGSVCVDTQHGYRCQCPAQLEGPECQQNRRSFHGNGYAWFPPMTPCFESHVSLEFITDVADGLLLYSGPLAQLQAWDHEDFMALELVDGTPTLKINHGSGTVVLQLPSNVNVADRRWHRLDVRSNSKEVRFTLDRCSGAAVMEMEGLGTWLTTEDHSTCEVTGVTPNTDRHLNMSQVLQLGGVNEDIPYIYPQLQHKHFTGCIRNLVVDSKLYDLGSPADSQSSSPGCPATDSSCVNMGFPSCGRRGRCHGEWGSFSCQCVPGYTGHGCEEEVPEFSLDGHSYVQYQLASPLPARRTWIQVLVRTRKHNSTIISVTSKEQSEYLRLEIFQGLLCVFFNLGDGDYNLTLPTYRLDNGEWHEVHLDRHDNEMTLRLDGGGGQREVTGSRGRSREIVIDPSAVILGNTFPSEINKSFQGE
;
A
#
# COMPACT_ATOMS: atom_id res chain seq x y z
N MET A 1 43.06 78.07 105.45
CA MET A 1 43.75 77.77 104.18
C MET A 1 44.16 76.32 104.23
N THR A 2 43.75 75.47 103.29
CA THR A 2 44.33 74.12 103.15
C THR A 2 44.32 73.73 101.67
N GLY A 3 45.51 73.41 101.14
CA GLY A 3 45.68 72.81 99.82
C GLY A 3 45.96 71.31 99.94
N THR A 4 45.50 70.54 98.96
CA THR A 4 45.74 69.10 98.78
C THR A 4 46.49 68.85 97.47
N GLY A 5 47.32 67.81 97.45
CA GLY A 5 47.95 67.25 96.26
C GLY A 5 47.43 65.84 95.97
N THR A 6 47.59 65.39 94.74
CA THR A 6 47.23 64.04 94.28
C THR A 6 48.49 63.18 94.08
N ALA A 7 48.38 61.90 94.45
CA ALA A 7 49.35 60.87 94.12
C ALA A 7 48.69 59.85 93.17
N THR A 8 49.39 59.49 92.10
CA THR A 8 48.94 58.46 91.15
C THR A 8 49.72 57.17 91.43
N ILE A 9 49.00 56.09 91.69
CA ILE A 9 49.57 54.75 91.86
C ILE A 9 49.39 54.01 90.54
N GLN A 10 50.49 53.53 89.96
CA GLN A 10 50.45 52.62 88.82
C GLN A 10 50.53 51.18 89.32
N ILE A 11 49.55 50.37 88.95
CA ILE A 11 49.50 48.94 89.27
C ILE A 11 50.14 48.19 88.09
N LYS A 12 51.04 47.26 88.40
CA LYS A 12 51.59 46.31 87.43
C LYS A 12 50.85 44.99 87.52
N ASP A 13 50.63 44.41 86.36
CA ASP A 13 50.02 43.10 86.20
C ASP A 13 50.94 41.97 86.67
N VAL A 14 50.36 40.88 87.18
CA VAL A 14 51.03 39.63 87.57
C VAL A 14 50.17 38.50 87.04
N ASN A 15 50.78 37.45 86.46
CA ASN A 15 50.06 36.34 85.85
C ASN A 15 49.25 35.58 86.91
N ASP A 16 47.98 35.93 87.09
CA ASP A 16 47.09 35.37 88.11
C ASP A 16 45.79 34.80 87.53
N HIS A 17 45.60 34.88 86.21
CA HIS A 17 44.59 34.17 85.47
C HIS A 17 45.22 33.07 84.61
N ALA A 18 44.50 31.96 84.45
CA ALA A 18 44.94 30.85 83.60
C ALA A 18 44.13 30.84 82.30
N PRO A 19 44.72 30.44 81.18
CA PRO A 19 44.03 30.42 79.90
C PRO A 19 43.00 29.29 79.86
N TRP A 20 41.88 29.54 79.18
CA TRP A 20 40.84 28.53 79.00
C TRP A 20 40.29 28.53 77.56
N PHE A 21 40.01 27.33 77.04
CA PHE A 21 39.36 27.18 75.73
C PHE A 21 37.92 27.70 75.79
N THR A 22 37.51 28.48 74.80
CA THR A 22 36.12 28.94 74.71
C THR A 22 35.14 27.78 74.47
N ASP A 23 35.63 26.72 73.80
CA ASP A 23 34.86 25.52 73.49
C ASP A 23 35.00 24.46 74.59
N HIS A 24 33.89 23.87 75.01
CA HIS A 24 33.86 22.85 76.07
C HIS A 24 34.13 21.41 75.56
N SER A 25 34.01 21.17 74.24
CA SER A 25 34.37 19.92 73.54
C SER A 25 34.52 20.18 72.03
N CYS A 26 35.24 19.32 71.30
CA CYS A 26 35.30 19.41 69.83
C CYS A 26 35.19 18.08 69.10
N VAL A 27 34.52 18.11 67.93
CA VAL A 27 34.38 16.99 66.99
C VAL A 27 34.59 17.52 65.58
N ALA A 28 35.43 16.84 64.80
CA ALA A 28 35.71 17.19 63.40
C ALA A 28 35.72 15.93 62.52
N LYS A 29 35.50 16.12 61.23
CA LYS A 29 35.55 15.06 60.22
C LYS A 29 36.54 15.41 59.12
N ILE A 30 37.26 14.41 58.62
CA ILE A 30 38.21 14.58 57.52
C ILE A 30 38.20 13.32 56.64
N SER A 31 38.14 13.48 55.32
CA SER A 31 38.27 12.32 54.41
C SER A 31 39.72 11.86 54.35
N GLU A 32 39.94 10.55 54.16
CA GLU A 32 41.29 9.99 54.08
C GLU A 32 42.09 10.49 52.87
N ASN A 33 41.38 10.88 51.80
CA ASN A 33 41.97 11.38 50.56
C ASN A 33 42.59 12.78 50.70
N MET A 34 42.42 13.43 51.85
CA MET A 34 42.90 14.78 52.09
C MET A 34 44.43 14.85 52.17
N GLU A 35 45.00 15.86 51.50
CA GLU A 35 46.45 16.04 51.50
C GLU A 35 47.00 16.60 52.83
N PRO A 36 48.28 16.34 53.15
CA PRO A 36 48.95 17.00 54.26
C PRO A 36 48.82 18.53 54.19
N ASN A 37 48.69 19.16 55.36
CA ASN A 37 48.33 20.56 55.62
C ASN A 37 46.85 20.93 55.47
N ALA A 38 45.97 19.97 55.14
CA ALA A 38 44.53 20.18 55.22
C ALA A 38 44.11 20.69 56.61
N GLU A 39 43.23 21.68 56.62
CA GLU A 39 42.66 22.23 57.85
C GLU A 39 41.54 21.34 58.37
N VAL A 40 41.66 20.92 59.62
CA VAL A 40 40.71 20.00 60.27
C VAL A 40 39.70 20.79 61.11
N LEU A 41 40.20 21.70 61.95
CA LEU A 41 39.37 22.48 62.88
C LEU A 41 40.13 23.72 63.38
N GLN A 42 39.42 24.81 63.70
CA GLN A 42 39.98 25.99 64.38
C GLN A 42 39.34 26.18 65.75
N LEU A 43 40.13 26.56 66.75
CA LEU A 43 39.75 26.73 68.16
C LEU A 43 40.20 28.09 68.70
N ALA A 44 39.50 28.60 69.71
CA ALA A 44 39.85 29.83 70.41
C ALA A 44 40.02 29.60 71.91
N ALA A 45 40.80 30.47 72.55
CA ALA A 45 40.98 30.49 74.01
C ALA A 45 41.13 31.93 74.49
N GLU A 46 40.82 32.16 75.77
CA GLU A 46 40.90 33.49 76.38
C GLU A 46 41.76 33.47 77.66
N ASP A 47 42.49 34.57 77.87
CA ASP A 47 43.21 34.87 79.11
C ASP A 47 42.99 36.33 79.49
N ARG A 48 42.78 36.59 80.78
CA ARG A 48 42.39 37.92 81.29
C ARG A 48 43.58 38.78 81.73
N ASP A 49 44.78 38.22 81.74
CA ASP A 49 45.99 38.97 82.04
C ASP A 49 46.39 39.87 80.85
N THR A 50 47.47 40.64 80.99
CA THR A 50 47.85 41.63 79.98
C THR A 50 49.32 41.54 79.57
N GLY A 51 49.60 41.87 78.30
CA GLY A 51 50.96 41.77 77.76
C GLY A 51 51.37 40.33 77.48
N GLU A 52 52.61 39.97 77.80
CA GLU A 52 53.15 38.62 77.53
C GLU A 52 52.42 37.53 78.34
N ASN A 53 51.84 37.89 79.49
CA ASN A 53 51.06 37.02 80.35
C ASN A 53 49.80 36.46 79.65
N ALA A 54 49.22 37.17 78.68
CA ALA A 54 48.03 36.70 77.94
C ALA A 54 48.32 36.13 76.54
N GLN A 55 49.58 35.77 76.26
CA GLN A 55 49.97 35.26 74.94
C GLN A 55 49.87 33.73 74.85
N LEU A 56 48.89 33.24 74.08
CA LEU A 56 48.53 31.82 74.07
C LEU A 56 49.25 30.99 73.00
N THR A 57 49.59 29.76 73.36
CA THR A 57 50.15 28.74 72.47
C THR A 57 49.32 27.45 72.53
N PHE A 58 48.98 26.91 71.36
CA PHE A 58 48.18 25.71 71.18
C PHE A 58 49.04 24.54 70.68
N SER A 59 48.85 23.35 71.27
CA SER A 59 49.55 22.12 70.88
C SER A 59 48.67 20.87 70.98
N VAL A 60 49.00 19.82 70.21
CA VAL A 60 48.45 18.47 70.40
C VAL A 60 49.34 17.72 71.37
N VAL A 61 48.79 17.22 72.47
CA VAL A 61 49.58 16.59 73.55
C VAL A 61 49.39 15.08 73.66
N SER A 62 48.23 14.55 73.25
CA SER A 62 47.99 13.10 73.23
C SER A 62 46.89 12.72 72.24
N GLY A 63 46.70 11.43 72.00
CA GLY A 63 45.63 10.91 71.13
C GLY A 63 46.04 10.63 69.69
N ASP A 64 47.28 10.97 69.34
CA ASP A 64 47.86 10.78 68.02
C ASP A 64 49.31 10.29 68.15
N GLN A 65 49.47 8.97 68.26
CA GLN A 65 50.77 8.33 68.49
C GLN A 65 51.73 8.51 67.30
N GLU A 66 51.18 8.62 66.09
CA GLU A 66 51.95 8.73 64.85
C GLU A 66 52.20 10.17 64.39
N GLN A 67 51.74 11.15 65.17
CA GLN A 67 51.82 12.58 64.89
C GLN A 67 51.25 12.91 63.50
N LYS A 68 50.09 12.36 63.18
CA LYS A 68 49.29 12.65 61.98
C LYS A 68 48.69 14.06 62.02
N PHE A 69 48.58 14.71 63.17
CA PHE A 69 48.00 16.05 63.36
C PHE A 69 48.96 17.00 64.07
N TYR A 70 48.82 18.30 63.80
CA TYR A 70 49.57 19.35 64.49
C TYR A 70 48.76 20.65 64.61
N MET A 71 49.08 21.47 65.60
CA MET A 71 48.41 22.77 65.84
C MET A 71 49.29 23.93 65.37
N VAL A 72 48.67 24.92 64.76
CA VAL A 72 49.27 26.22 64.41
C VAL A 72 48.63 27.30 65.28
N SER A 73 49.45 28.03 66.05
CA SER A 73 48.96 29.08 66.97
C SER A 73 48.99 30.47 66.33
N HIS A 74 47.89 31.19 66.43
CA HIS A 74 47.70 32.56 65.91
C HIS A 74 47.65 33.55 67.08
N LYS A 75 48.84 33.97 67.55
CA LYS A 75 49.02 34.71 68.80
C LYS A 75 48.25 36.03 68.90
N GLN A 76 48.07 36.75 67.79
CA GLN A 76 47.35 38.03 67.78
C GLN A 76 45.84 37.87 67.96
N GLU A 77 45.30 36.72 67.57
CA GLU A 77 43.86 36.44 67.59
C GLU A 77 43.46 35.51 68.74
N GLN A 78 44.43 35.05 69.54
CA GLN A 78 44.25 34.04 70.60
C GLN A 78 43.54 32.77 70.09
N ARG A 79 43.89 32.33 68.86
CA ARG A 79 43.31 31.15 68.18
C ARG A 79 44.35 30.11 67.79
N GLY A 80 43.93 28.87 67.60
CA GLY A 80 44.75 27.77 67.09
C GLY A 80 44.02 26.94 66.03
N THR A 81 44.72 26.55 64.96
CA THR A 81 44.18 25.71 63.89
C THR A 81 44.83 24.33 63.90
N LEU A 82 44.02 23.27 63.98
CA LEU A 82 44.43 21.87 63.84
C LEU A 82 44.55 21.52 62.34
N ARG A 83 45.70 20.99 61.95
CA ARG A 83 46.00 20.58 60.58
C ARG A 83 46.52 19.16 60.49
N LEU A 84 46.26 18.54 59.34
CA LEU A 84 46.78 17.23 58.99
C LEU A 84 48.27 17.33 58.63
N LYS A 85 49.10 16.43 59.14
CA LYS A 85 50.55 16.35 58.89
C LYS A 85 50.93 15.23 57.92
N LYS A 86 50.18 14.13 57.91
CA LYS A 86 50.41 12.91 57.14
C LYS A 86 49.07 12.38 56.62
N ARG A 87 49.10 11.65 55.50
CA ARG A 87 47.90 11.01 54.93
C ARG A 87 47.29 9.98 55.91
N LEU A 88 45.99 9.82 55.79
CA LEU A 88 45.17 8.87 56.54
C LEU A 88 44.85 7.68 55.60
N ASP A 89 44.47 6.55 56.19
CA ASP A 89 44.14 5.28 55.51
C ASP A 89 42.98 4.67 56.32
N TYR A 90 41.76 4.70 55.77
CA TYR A 90 40.52 4.31 56.46
C TYR A 90 40.44 2.80 56.66
N GLU A 91 40.98 2.01 55.73
CA GLU A 91 40.98 0.54 55.76
C GLU A 91 41.82 0.04 56.95
N ARG A 92 42.74 0.87 57.45
CA ARG A 92 43.34 0.67 58.77
C ARG A 92 42.38 1.12 59.85
N HIS A 93 41.76 0.15 60.50
CA HIS A 93 40.88 0.36 61.67
C HIS A 93 41.47 1.28 62.77
N SER A 94 42.80 1.34 62.95
CA SER A 94 43.42 2.25 63.93
C SER A 94 43.39 3.73 63.54
N GLU A 95 43.18 4.04 62.27
CA GLU A 95 43.17 5.41 61.71
C GLU A 95 41.75 5.93 61.43
N GLN A 96 40.70 5.13 61.61
CA GLN A 96 39.31 5.55 61.37
C GLN A 96 38.82 6.65 62.34
N ARG A 97 39.43 6.75 63.53
CA ARG A 97 39.03 7.71 64.57
C ARG A 97 40.17 8.06 65.52
N PHE A 98 40.41 9.34 65.72
CA PHE A 98 41.42 9.87 66.64
C PHE A 98 40.76 10.63 67.79
N ASN A 99 41.14 10.31 69.03
CA ASN A 99 40.69 11.02 70.24
C ASN A 99 41.83 11.88 70.77
N LEU A 100 41.95 13.10 70.25
CA LEU A 100 43.03 14.04 70.54
C LEU A 100 42.80 14.77 71.86
N THR A 101 43.89 15.07 72.58
CA THR A 101 43.89 16.05 73.67
C THR A 101 44.73 17.23 73.24
N LEU A 102 44.12 18.40 73.24
CA LEU A 102 44.72 19.67 72.84
C LEU A 102 45.02 20.50 74.09
N LYS A 103 46.14 21.20 74.09
CA LYS A 103 46.60 22.04 75.20
C LYS A 103 46.69 23.49 74.75
N VAL A 104 46.16 24.40 75.56
CA VAL A 104 46.46 25.84 75.47
C VAL A 104 47.24 26.26 76.70
N GLU A 105 48.30 27.03 76.51
CA GLU A 105 49.17 27.51 77.58
C GLU A 105 49.57 28.96 77.37
N ASP A 106 49.73 29.67 78.50
CA ASP A 106 50.36 30.99 78.59
C ASP A 106 51.81 30.80 79.09
N LEU A 107 52.37 31.77 79.83
CA LEU A 107 53.72 31.65 80.40
C LEU A 107 53.86 30.59 81.51
N ASP A 108 52.84 30.39 82.36
CA ASP A 108 52.96 29.59 83.60
C ASP A 108 51.82 28.56 83.81
N PHE A 109 50.67 28.79 83.20
CA PHE A 109 49.44 28.01 83.32
C PHE A 109 49.01 27.37 81.99
N SER A 110 48.19 26.31 82.09
CA SER A 110 47.66 25.65 80.90
C SER A 110 46.32 24.97 81.15
N SER A 111 45.55 24.83 80.08
CA SER A 111 44.26 24.13 80.05
C SER A 111 44.21 23.11 78.91
N LEU A 112 43.34 22.11 79.04
CA LEU A 112 43.23 20.98 78.12
C LEU A 112 41.80 20.86 77.55
N LEU A 113 41.69 20.45 76.28
CA LEU A 113 40.45 20.17 75.58
C LEU A 113 40.53 18.82 74.87
N HIS A 114 39.48 17.99 74.98
CA HIS A 114 39.39 16.72 74.26
C HIS A 114 38.62 16.88 72.93
N CYS A 115 39.23 16.40 71.85
CA CYS A 115 38.73 16.48 70.48
C CYS A 115 38.61 15.10 69.83
N VAL A 116 37.52 14.85 69.12
CA VAL A 116 37.35 13.63 68.32
C VAL A 116 37.46 13.98 66.84
N VAL A 117 38.39 13.35 66.12
CA VAL A 117 38.47 13.44 64.66
C VAL A 117 38.03 12.10 64.06
N GLU A 118 36.98 12.11 63.27
CA GLU A 118 36.48 10.94 62.53
C GLU A 118 36.96 10.98 61.08
N VAL A 119 37.44 9.85 60.56
CA VAL A 119 37.91 9.73 59.17
C VAL A 119 36.80 9.16 58.30
N GLU A 120 36.60 9.74 57.12
CA GLU A 120 35.64 9.26 56.12
C GLU A 120 36.35 8.51 54.99
N ASP A 121 35.86 7.30 54.71
CA ASP A 121 36.28 6.39 53.63
C ASP A 121 36.16 7.07 52.24
N PHE A 122 37.12 6.83 51.37
CA PHE A 122 37.13 7.22 49.98
C PHE A 122 37.43 6.01 49.07
N ASN A 123 36.59 5.77 48.04
CA ASN A 123 36.69 4.63 47.12
C ASN A 123 38.06 4.54 46.41
N ASP A 124 38.99 3.75 46.95
CA ASP A 124 40.36 3.61 46.45
C ASP A 124 40.81 2.15 46.26
N HIS A 125 39.98 1.17 46.63
CA HIS A 125 40.16 -0.24 46.27
C HIS A 125 39.19 -0.67 45.15
N THR A 126 39.58 -1.69 44.39
CA THR A 126 38.76 -2.24 43.28
C THR A 126 38.31 -3.67 43.61
N PRO A 127 37.17 -4.16 43.09
CA PRO A 127 36.76 -5.54 43.29
C PRO A 127 37.78 -6.54 42.69
N VAL A 128 38.20 -7.55 43.45
CA VAL A 128 39.21 -8.54 43.01
C VAL A 128 38.66 -9.96 42.95
N PHE A 129 38.80 -10.64 41.80
CA PHE A 129 38.48 -12.06 41.62
C PHE A 129 39.66 -12.97 41.96
N ILE A 130 39.42 -14.03 42.73
CA ILE A 130 40.42 -15.06 43.03
C ILE A 130 39.78 -16.44 42.81
N PRO A 131 40.15 -17.20 41.75
CA PRO A 131 41.14 -16.89 40.70
C PRO A 131 40.63 -15.91 39.62
N HIS A 132 41.56 -15.25 38.92
CA HIS A 132 41.27 -14.36 37.77
C HIS A 132 41.06 -15.11 36.45
N PHE A 133 41.43 -16.40 36.39
CA PHE A 133 41.22 -17.27 35.23
C PHE A 133 40.67 -18.62 35.69
N LEU A 134 39.57 -19.06 35.09
CA LEU A 134 38.88 -20.31 35.43
C LEU A 134 38.71 -21.19 34.19
N SER A 135 39.39 -22.33 34.16
CA SER A 135 39.18 -23.36 33.13
C SER A 135 38.19 -24.40 33.63
N LEU A 136 37.09 -24.60 32.91
CA LEU A 136 36.04 -25.53 33.26
C LEU A 136 36.18 -26.88 32.52
N ALA A 137 35.48 -27.89 33.01
CA ALA A 137 35.34 -29.17 32.30
C ALA A 137 34.44 -29.02 31.06
N PRO A 138 34.63 -29.83 30.02
CA PRO A 138 33.78 -29.79 28.83
C PRO A 138 32.29 -29.97 29.14
N LEU A 139 31.47 -29.14 28.53
CA LEU A 139 30.01 -29.16 28.68
C LEU A 139 29.35 -29.69 27.40
N PRO A 140 28.44 -30.68 27.46
CA PRO A 140 27.69 -31.11 26.29
C PRO A 140 26.92 -29.94 25.66
N GLU A 141 26.91 -29.85 24.33
CA GLU A 141 26.20 -28.77 23.63
C GLU A 141 24.68 -28.85 23.76
N ASP A 142 24.13 -30.06 23.92
CA ASP A 142 22.71 -30.32 24.12
C ASP A 142 22.21 -30.02 25.55
N VAL A 143 23.05 -29.37 26.37
CA VAL A 143 22.72 -28.99 27.73
C VAL A 143 21.48 -28.08 27.76
N ALA A 144 20.58 -28.34 28.71
CA ALA A 144 19.37 -27.55 28.84
C ALA A 144 19.66 -26.08 29.19
N VAL A 145 18.94 -25.17 28.53
CA VAL A 145 18.91 -23.75 28.89
C VAL A 145 18.52 -23.58 30.35
N GLY A 146 19.26 -22.71 31.05
CA GLY A 146 19.15 -22.46 32.48
C GLY A 146 20.16 -23.25 33.32
N THR A 147 20.95 -24.15 32.72
CA THR A 147 21.97 -24.91 33.45
C THR A 147 23.06 -23.99 33.99
N SER A 148 23.36 -24.11 35.29
CA SER A 148 24.44 -23.38 35.94
C SER A 148 25.79 -24.00 35.59
N VAL A 149 26.70 -23.17 35.07
CA VAL A 149 28.01 -23.56 34.54
C VAL A 149 29.11 -23.38 35.59
N ALA A 150 29.15 -22.23 36.27
CA ALA A 150 30.14 -21.92 37.31
C ALA A 150 29.64 -20.83 38.27
N ARG A 151 30.33 -20.64 39.40
CA ARG A 151 30.10 -19.53 40.33
C ARG A 151 31.40 -18.75 40.56
N LEU A 152 31.38 -17.46 40.25
CA LEU A 152 32.50 -16.53 40.45
C LEU A 152 32.33 -15.73 41.74
N VAL A 153 33.45 -15.36 42.36
CA VAL A 153 33.49 -14.60 43.61
C VAL A 153 34.56 -13.52 43.51
N ALA A 154 34.16 -12.27 43.72
CA ALA A 154 35.03 -11.11 43.90
C ALA A 154 34.94 -10.56 45.35
N SER A 155 35.93 -9.77 45.75
CA SER A 155 35.95 -9.07 47.05
C SER A 155 36.52 -7.66 46.91
N ASP A 156 35.94 -6.70 47.61
CA ASP A 156 36.39 -5.30 47.70
C ASP A 156 36.72 -4.96 49.17
N SER A 157 37.76 -4.14 49.39
CA SER A 157 38.30 -3.85 50.73
C SER A 157 37.77 -2.56 51.36
N ASP A 158 37.09 -1.71 50.58
CA ASP A 158 36.50 -0.46 51.08
C ASP A 158 35.27 -0.74 51.98
N SER A 159 34.58 0.29 52.47
CA SER A 159 33.41 0.14 53.35
C SER A 159 32.14 0.75 52.77
N GLY A 160 30.99 0.21 53.21
CA GLY A 160 29.69 0.73 52.82
C GLY A 160 29.40 0.56 51.33
N GLN A 161 29.09 1.64 50.63
CA GLN A 161 28.79 1.60 49.18
C GLN A 161 30.05 1.38 48.33
N ASN A 162 31.23 1.75 48.85
CA ASN A 162 32.49 1.61 48.13
C ASN A 162 32.90 0.13 47.95
N SER A 163 32.49 -0.77 48.88
CA SER A 163 32.71 -2.21 48.72
C SER A 163 31.53 -3.02 48.20
N GLU A 164 30.39 -2.39 47.92
CA GLU A 164 29.26 -3.06 47.30
C GLU A 164 29.42 -3.02 45.77
N PHE A 165 29.39 -4.18 45.11
CA PHE A 165 29.59 -4.29 43.66
C PHE A 165 28.56 -5.20 42.98
N THR A 166 28.45 -5.09 41.66
CA THR A 166 27.59 -5.94 40.82
C THR A 166 28.37 -6.66 39.73
N TYR A 167 27.96 -7.89 39.41
CA TYR A 167 28.54 -8.68 38.34
C TYR A 167 27.87 -8.41 36.99
N SER A 168 28.66 -8.47 35.92
CA SER A 168 28.20 -8.41 34.53
C SER A 168 29.12 -9.24 33.62
N LEU A 169 28.65 -9.55 32.42
CA LEU A 169 29.47 -10.15 31.35
C LEU A 169 29.90 -9.05 30.37
N LEU A 170 31.15 -9.10 29.92
CA LEU A 170 31.63 -8.23 28.85
C LEU A 170 30.96 -8.65 27.54
N GLU A 171 30.25 -7.72 26.91
CA GLU A 171 29.47 -7.96 25.68
C GLU A 171 30.33 -8.55 24.55
N GLU A 172 31.58 -8.10 24.40
CA GLU A 172 32.51 -8.63 23.39
C GLU A 172 32.88 -10.12 23.61
N SER A 173 32.76 -10.62 24.83
CA SER A 173 33.08 -12.01 25.18
C SER A 173 31.90 -12.97 24.98
N ASP A 174 30.68 -12.45 24.86
CA ASP A 174 29.46 -13.19 24.57
C ASP A 174 28.49 -12.36 23.70
N PRO A 175 28.85 -12.08 22.43
CA PRO A 175 28.07 -11.19 21.57
C PRO A 175 26.67 -11.72 21.23
N GLU A 176 26.43 -13.01 21.42
CA GLU A 176 25.17 -13.67 21.12
C GLU A 176 24.28 -13.84 22.35
N GLY A 177 24.76 -13.47 23.54
CA GLY A 177 24.02 -13.59 24.80
C GLY A 177 23.66 -15.04 25.13
N LEU A 178 24.60 -15.97 24.89
CA LEU A 178 24.44 -17.39 25.16
C LEU A 178 24.52 -17.70 26.66
N PHE A 179 25.12 -16.80 27.45
CA PHE A 179 25.29 -16.94 28.88
C PHE A 179 24.76 -15.73 29.65
N SER A 180 24.46 -15.94 30.93
CA SER A 180 24.14 -14.86 31.87
C SER A 180 24.82 -15.07 33.21
N ILE A 181 25.08 -13.97 33.92
CA ILE A 181 25.56 -14.00 35.30
C ILE A 181 24.60 -13.27 36.22
N ASP A 182 24.28 -13.91 37.35
CA ASP A 182 23.40 -13.31 38.35
C ASP A 182 24.17 -12.48 39.40
N LYS A 183 23.43 -11.78 40.28
CA LYS A 183 23.99 -10.98 41.38
C LYS A 183 24.81 -11.81 42.39
N SER A 184 24.62 -13.13 42.42
CA SER A 184 25.33 -14.04 43.33
C SER A 184 26.62 -14.61 42.72
N GLY A 185 26.92 -14.23 41.47
CA GLY A 185 28.07 -14.65 40.69
C GLY A 185 27.87 -15.97 39.93
N VAL A 186 26.63 -16.49 39.81
CA VAL A 186 26.36 -17.75 39.10
C VAL A 186 26.22 -17.49 37.61
N LEU A 187 27.11 -18.11 36.83
CA LEU A 187 27.11 -18.14 35.37
C LEU A 187 26.22 -19.29 34.88
N SER A 188 25.26 -19.01 34.01
CA SER A 188 24.32 -19.99 33.46
C SER A 188 24.14 -19.85 31.96
N VAL A 189 23.74 -20.95 31.31
CA VAL A 189 23.37 -20.98 29.88
C VAL A 189 22.00 -20.36 29.68
N THR A 190 21.86 -19.39 28.78
CA THR A 190 20.60 -18.71 28.47
C THR A 190 20.03 -19.04 27.10
N GLN A 191 20.85 -19.59 26.20
CA GLN A 191 20.44 -20.05 24.88
C GLN A 191 21.09 -21.39 24.53
N PRO A 192 20.54 -22.17 23.59
CA PRO A 192 21.16 -23.42 23.15
C PRO A 192 22.61 -23.21 22.67
N LEU A 193 23.48 -24.16 23.01
CA LEU A 193 24.88 -24.15 22.61
C LEU A 193 25.05 -25.01 21.34
N ASP A 194 26.06 -24.67 20.54
CA ASP A 194 26.35 -25.32 19.25
C ASP A 194 27.88 -25.39 19.09
N ARG A 195 28.41 -26.61 19.15
CA ARG A 195 29.85 -26.90 19.11
C ARG A 195 30.39 -26.77 17.69
N GLU A 196 29.61 -27.09 16.67
CA GLU A 196 29.96 -26.90 15.24
C GLU A 196 30.24 -25.44 14.94
N ARG A 197 29.50 -24.53 15.60
CA ARG A 197 29.71 -23.09 15.51
C ARG A 197 30.86 -22.60 16.38
N THR A 198 30.82 -22.88 17.69
CA THR A 198 31.83 -22.40 18.65
C THR A 198 32.24 -23.51 19.61
N PRO A 199 33.36 -24.21 19.36
CA PRO A 199 33.77 -25.35 20.20
C PRO A 199 34.29 -24.94 21.58
N GLN A 200 34.63 -23.67 21.79
CA GLN A 200 35.14 -23.17 23.08
C GLN A 200 34.80 -21.69 23.28
N HIS A 201 34.16 -21.38 24.42
CA HIS A 201 33.83 -20.02 24.84
C HIS A 201 34.87 -19.45 25.81
N HIS A 202 35.19 -18.15 25.67
CA HIS A 202 36.05 -17.39 26.58
C HIS A 202 35.27 -16.20 27.14
N LEU A 203 34.60 -16.40 28.27
CA LEU A 203 33.68 -15.41 28.85
C LEU A 203 34.43 -14.52 29.83
N VAL A 204 34.27 -13.20 29.73
CA VAL A 204 34.90 -12.23 30.65
C VAL A 204 33.83 -11.66 31.57
N VAL A 205 33.97 -11.95 32.87
CA VAL A 205 33.08 -11.47 33.93
C VAL A 205 33.69 -10.24 34.57
N ILE A 206 32.90 -9.20 34.76
CA ILE A 206 33.29 -7.91 35.36
C ILE A 206 32.53 -7.71 36.66
N ALA A 207 33.21 -7.25 37.71
CA ALA A 207 32.61 -6.74 38.94
C ALA A 207 32.87 -5.23 39.05
N THR A 208 31.81 -4.45 39.25
CA THR A 208 31.87 -2.98 39.33
C THR A 208 31.32 -2.52 40.67
N ASP A 209 32.13 -1.80 41.46
CA ASP A 209 31.68 -1.23 42.74
C ASP A 209 30.72 -0.04 42.55
N HIS A 210 30.06 0.35 43.64
CA HIS A 210 29.10 1.45 43.69
C HIS A 210 29.73 2.75 44.22
N GLY A 211 31.06 2.83 44.33
CA GLY A 211 31.76 4.01 44.77
C GLY A 211 31.74 5.15 43.75
N VAL A 212 32.20 6.34 44.16
CA VAL A 212 32.27 7.53 43.29
C VAL A 212 33.68 8.11 43.31
N PRO A 213 34.48 7.95 42.23
CA PRO A 213 34.17 7.24 40.97
C PRO A 213 34.11 5.70 41.15
N PRO A 214 33.34 4.97 40.33
CA PRO A 214 33.25 3.52 40.42
C PRO A 214 34.50 2.85 39.85
N LEU A 215 34.95 1.76 40.47
CA LEU A 215 36.10 0.97 40.02
C LEU A 215 35.66 -0.47 39.65
N THR A 216 36.48 -1.15 38.82
CA THR A 216 36.11 -2.43 38.20
C THR A 216 37.23 -3.46 38.26
N GLY A 217 36.88 -4.73 38.51
CA GLY A 217 37.76 -5.89 38.30
C GLY A 217 37.17 -6.91 37.33
N SER A 218 37.99 -7.82 36.80
CA SER A 218 37.56 -8.81 35.81
C SER A 218 38.17 -10.20 36.00
N ALA A 219 37.46 -11.25 35.57
CA ALA A 219 37.94 -12.63 35.47
C ALA A 219 37.54 -13.29 34.14
N THR A 220 38.34 -14.21 33.63
CA THR A 220 38.07 -14.95 32.38
C THR A 220 37.72 -16.42 32.64
N VAL A 221 36.67 -16.91 32.01
CA VAL A 221 36.19 -18.30 32.08
C VAL A 221 36.38 -18.97 30.72
N GLN A 222 37.13 -20.07 30.69
CA GLN A 222 37.29 -20.93 29.51
C GLN A 222 36.37 -22.15 29.62
N LEU A 223 35.43 -22.28 28.68
CA LEU A 223 34.44 -23.35 28.62
C LEU A 223 34.52 -24.10 27.27
N PRO A 224 35.16 -25.27 27.22
CA PRO A 224 35.08 -26.15 26.05
C PRO A 224 33.71 -26.84 25.96
N LEU A 225 33.22 -27.08 24.75
CA LEU A 225 32.01 -27.87 24.50
C LEU A 225 32.37 -29.32 24.13
N LEU A 226 31.50 -30.25 24.50
CA LEU A 226 31.57 -31.67 24.13
C LEU A 226 30.54 -31.96 23.04
N ASP A 227 31.00 -32.59 21.97
CA ASP A 227 30.23 -32.98 20.79
C ASP A 227 29.14 -34.00 21.11
N VAL A 228 27.94 -33.75 20.60
CA VAL A 228 26.79 -34.65 20.61
C VAL A 228 26.44 -34.98 19.16
N ASN A 229 26.05 -36.23 18.86
CA ASN A 229 25.69 -36.64 17.50
C ASN A 229 24.36 -36.01 17.07
N ASP A 230 24.37 -34.72 16.73
CA ASP A 230 23.18 -33.93 16.44
C ASP A 230 23.06 -33.51 14.95
N ASN A 231 24.12 -33.71 14.15
CA ASN A 231 24.10 -33.63 12.70
C ASN A 231 23.98 -35.02 12.07
N GLY A 232 23.98 -35.10 10.75
CA GLY A 232 23.91 -36.38 10.05
C GLY A 232 24.55 -36.25 8.68
N PRO A 233 24.85 -37.38 8.01
CA PRO A 233 25.71 -37.37 6.84
C PRO A 233 25.05 -36.67 5.65
N GLU A 234 25.80 -35.80 4.98
CA GLU A 234 25.45 -35.12 3.73
C GLU A 234 26.45 -35.46 2.62
N PHE A 235 26.07 -35.29 1.35
CA PHE A 235 27.03 -35.46 0.24
C PHE A 235 28.11 -34.37 0.30
N GLU A 236 29.38 -34.76 0.14
CA GLU A 236 30.51 -33.80 0.13
C GLU A 236 30.37 -32.73 -0.96
N ALA A 237 29.72 -33.09 -2.08
CA ALA A 237 29.48 -32.19 -3.20
C ALA A 237 28.15 -32.51 -3.89
N ALA A 238 27.63 -31.54 -4.65
CA ALA A 238 26.56 -31.80 -5.61
C ALA A 238 27.10 -32.69 -6.75
N TYR A 239 26.56 -33.89 -6.87
CA TYR A 239 26.87 -34.81 -7.94
C TYR A 239 25.86 -34.66 -9.09
N LEU A 240 26.34 -34.57 -10.32
CA LEU A 240 25.52 -34.52 -11.54
C LEU A 240 25.87 -35.70 -12.46
N PRO A 241 25.60 -36.94 -12.04
CA PRO A 241 25.93 -38.11 -12.84
C PRO A 241 25.16 -38.15 -14.16
N VAL A 242 25.90 -38.43 -15.24
CA VAL A 242 25.32 -38.66 -16.57
C VAL A 242 25.64 -40.08 -17.02
N VAL A 243 24.59 -40.80 -17.41
CA VAL A 243 24.66 -42.13 -18.02
C VAL A 243 24.16 -42.01 -19.46
N PHE A 244 25.02 -42.17 -20.45
CA PHE A 244 24.57 -42.12 -21.84
C PHE A 244 23.69 -43.33 -22.16
N GLU A 245 22.62 -43.09 -22.91
CA GLU A 245 21.72 -44.14 -23.39
C GLU A 245 22.41 -45.10 -24.37
N ASN A 246 21.76 -46.23 -24.68
CA ASN A 246 22.25 -47.26 -25.59
C ASN A 246 23.60 -47.90 -25.22
N VAL A 247 24.18 -47.55 -24.08
CA VAL A 247 25.40 -48.17 -23.55
C VAL A 247 25.05 -49.45 -22.80
N VAL A 248 25.64 -50.57 -23.21
CA VAL A 248 25.41 -51.90 -22.63
C VAL A 248 25.95 -51.96 -21.19
N GLY A 249 25.07 -52.27 -20.22
CA GLY A 249 25.45 -52.48 -18.82
C GLY A 249 26.08 -53.87 -18.56
N PRO A 250 26.77 -54.07 -17.42
CA PRO A 250 26.93 -53.13 -16.30
C PRO A 250 28.08 -52.12 -16.50
N GLN A 251 27.84 -50.85 -16.14
CA GLN A 251 28.85 -49.79 -16.20
C GLN A 251 28.87 -48.94 -14.93
N VAL A 252 30.06 -48.54 -14.48
CA VAL A 252 30.22 -47.63 -13.33
C VAL A 252 29.78 -46.22 -13.74
N VAL A 253 28.87 -45.63 -12.97
CA VAL A 253 28.36 -44.28 -13.19
C VAL A 253 29.42 -43.27 -12.76
N LYS A 254 29.76 -42.34 -13.65
CA LYS A 254 30.60 -41.20 -13.31
C LYS A 254 29.75 -40.18 -12.56
N LEU A 255 30.11 -39.89 -11.31
CA LEU A 255 29.36 -38.98 -10.45
C LEU A 255 29.67 -37.51 -10.75
N ASN A 256 30.90 -37.25 -11.23
CA ASN A 256 31.37 -35.95 -11.73
C ASN A 256 32.32 -36.16 -12.93
N GLN A 257 32.89 -35.08 -13.49
CA GLN A 257 33.81 -35.17 -14.66
C GLN A 257 35.01 -36.09 -14.42
N THR A 258 35.48 -36.18 -13.16
CA THR A 258 36.71 -36.90 -12.79
C THR A 258 36.52 -38.00 -11.74
N SER A 259 35.39 -38.05 -11.02
CA SER A 259 35.16 -39.00 -9.93
C SER A 259 34.04 -40.01 -10.23
N THR A 260 34.26 -41.25 -9.81
CA THR A 260 33.28 -42.36 -9.79
C THR A 260 32.82 -42.71 -8.38
N LEU A 261 33.31 -41.99 -7.36
CA LEU A 261 33.07 -42.28 -5.95
C LEU A 261 32.18 -41.20 -5.33
N LEU A 262 31.19 -41.66 -4.58
CA LEU A 262 30.28 -40.85 -3.79
C LEU A 262 30.88 -40.71 -2.40
N HIS A 263 31.04 -39.47 -1.96
CA HIS A 263 31.59 -39.12 -0.66
C HIS A 263 30.50 -38.47 0.21
N ALA A 264 30.51 -38.81 1.49
CA ALA A 264 29.72 -38.15 2.51
C ALA A 264 30.61 -37.41 3.50
N VAL A 265 30.06 -36.36 4.10
CA VAL A 265 30.65 -35.58 5.19
C VAL A 265 29.62 -35.42 6.29
N ASP A 266 30.09 -35.27 7.51
CA ASP A 266 29.28 -34.96 8.68
C ASP A 266 29.96 -33.81 9.43
N ARG A 267 29.17 -32.96 10.06
CA ARG A 267 29.68 -31.76 10.76
C ARG A 267 30.09 -32.06 12.20
N ASP A 268 29.58 -33.16 12.74
CA ASP A 268 29.96 -33.67 14.05
C ASP A 268 31.43 -34.11 14.06
N SER A 269 31.97 -34.29 15.26
CA SER A 269 33.35 -34.77 15.42
C SER A 269 33.56 -36.16 14.78
N PRO A 270 34.82 -36.57 14.50
CA PRO A 270 35.10 -37.88 13.92
C PRO A 270 34.60 -39.09 14.72
N GLU A 271 34.22 -38.92 16.00
CA GLU A 271 33.66 -39.99 16.83
C GLU A 271 32.16 -40.22 16.57
N ASN A 272 31.47 -39.20 16.07
CA ASN A 272 30.03 -39.20 15.78
C ASN A 272 29.73 -39.22 14.27
N GLY A 273 30.61 -38.68 13.43
CA GLY A 273 30.51 -38.73 11.96
C GLY A 273 31.06 -40.01 11.33
N PRO A 274 32.23 -39.99 10.66
CA PRO A 274 32.77 -41.12 9.89
C PRO A 274 33.20 -42.33 10.76
N PRO A 275 33.07 -43.58 10.28
CA PRO A 275 32.78 -44.00 8.91
C PRO A 275 31.29 -44.07 8.56
N PHE A 276 30.96 -43.69 7.33
CA PHE A 276 29.61 -43.72 6.79
C PHE A 276 29.27 -45.06 6.14
N HIS A 277 27.99 -45.43 6.19
CA HIS A 277 27.44 -46.60 5.49
C HIS A 277 26.37 -46.17 4.48
N PHE A 278 26.41 -46.73 3.27
CA PHE A 278 25.60 -46.31 2.13
C PHE A 278 24.67 -47.42 1.63
N THR A 279 23.38 -47.13 1.46
CA THR A 279 22.42 -48.05 0.85
C THR A 279 21.43 -47.32 -0.06
N ILE A 280 20.76 -48.03 -0.96
CA ILE A 280 19.59 -47.50 -1.67
C ILE A 280 18.36 -47.88 -0.85
N SER A 281 17.40 -46.94 -0.69
CA SER A 281 16.14 -47.24 -0.01
C SER A 281 15.44 -48.46 -0.62
N SER A 282 15.01 -49.39 0.23
CA SER A 282 14.34 -50.64 -0.18
C SER A 282 12.99 -50.41 -0.87
N GLU A 283 12.38 -49.24 -0.70
CA GLU A 283 11.11 -48.85 -1.31
C GLU A 283 11.28 -48.27 -2.73
N TYR A 284 12.53 -48.12 -3.21
CA TYR A 284 12.79 -47.52 -4.52
C TYR A 284 12.36 -48.42 -5.68
N ARG A 285 11.43 -47.93 -6.50
CA ARG A 285 10.82 -48.66 -7.64
C ARG A 285 11.84 -49.20 -8.65
N HIS A 286 12.97 -48.51 -8.83
CA HIS A 286 14.01 -48.83 -9.81
C HIS A 286 15.28 -49.43 -9.17
N ILE A 287 15.17 -50.06 -7.99
CA ILE A 287 16.31 -50.66 -7.29
C ILE A 287 17.06 -51.73 -8.10
N ASN A 288 16.40 -52.38 -9.06
CA ASN A 288 17.02 -53.37 -9.94
C ASN A 288 17.78 -52.75 -11.13
N ASP A 289 17.66 -51.43 -11.34
CA ASP A 289 18.30 -50.72 -12.45
C ASP A 289 19.72 -50.24 -12.08
N PHE A 290 19.98 -50.05 -10.78
CA PHE A 290 21.23 -49.54 -10.25
C PHE A 290 21.71 -50.37 -9.05
N TYR A 291 23.02 -50.59 -8.97
CA TYR A 291 23.68 -51.22 -7.82
C TYR A 291 24.60 -50.22 -7.14
N LEU A 292 24.37 -49.96 -5.85
CA LEU A 292 25.25 -49.16 -5.00
C LEU A 292 26.15 -50.10 -4.19
N GLN A 293 27.45 -50.00 -4.41
CA GLN A 293 28.46 -50.71 -3.63
C GLN A 293 29.02 -49.78 -2.56
N ASP A 294 28.81 -50.11 -1.29
CA ASP A 294 29.53 -49.49 -0.18
C ASP A 294 30.96 -50.03 -0.12
N ASN A 295 31.95 -49.13 -0.23
CA ASN A 295 33.36 -49.50 -0.22
C ASN A 295 33.94 -49.62 1.20
N LEU A 296 33.14 -49.36 2.25
CA LEU A 296 33.51 -49.42 3.67
C LEU A 296 34.69 -48.52 4.07
N ASN A 297 34.99 -47.51 3.24
CA ASN A 297 36.06 -46.53 3.46
C ASN A 297 35.52 -45.09 3.45
N GLY A 298 34.22 -44.91 3.71
CA GLY A 298 33.53 -43.62 3.61
C GLY A 298 33.17 -43.22 2.17
N THR A 299 33.27 -44.15 1.21
CA THR A 299 32.86 -43.92 -0.18
C THR A 299 31.93 -45.01 -0.70
N ALA A 300 31.09 -44.67 -1.68
CA ALA A 300 30.27 -45.64 -2.40
C ALA A 300 30.42 -45.50 -3.93
N SER A 301 30.24 -46.60 -4.65
CA SER A 301 30.30 -46.62 -6.12
C SER A 301 28.93 -47.02 -6.68
N LEU A 302 28.41 -46.25 -7.64
CA LEU A 302 27.13 -46.54 -8.30
C LEU A 302 27.37 -47.21 -9.66
N THR A 303 26.67 -48.32 -9.93
CA THR A 303 26.74 -49.06 -11.20
C THR A 303 25.36 -49.11 -11.86
N ALA A 304 25.30 -48.70 -13.11
CA ALA A 304 24.14 -48.90 -13.98
C ALA A 304 24.11 -50.35 -14.47
N LEU A 305 23.03 -51.10 -14.21
CA LEU A 305 22.98 -52.55 -14.45
C LEU A 305 22.44 -52.93 -15.83
N ARG A 306 21.70 -52.03 -16.50
CA ARG A 306 21.08 -52.26 -17.80
C ARG A 306 21.32 -51.10 -18.76
N THR A 307 20.90 -51.28 -20.01
CA THR A 307 20.78 -50.20 -20.99
C THR A 307 19.62 -49.27 -20.64
N PHE A 308 19.83 -47.97 -20.84
CA PHE A 308 18.81 -46.94 -20.73
C PHE A 308 18.50 -46.38 -22.12
N ASP A 309 17.31 -45.82 -22.22
CA ASP A 309 16.71 -45.21 -23.40
C ASP A 309 16.17 -43.88 -22.88
N ARG A 310 16.70 -42.77 -23.41
CA ARG A 310 16.44 -41.43 -22.90
C ARG A 310 15.03 -40.97 -23.21
N GLU A 311 14.51 -41.33 -24.39
CA GLU A 311 13.17 -40.93 -24.85
C GLU A 311 12.10 -41.53 -23.95
N ARG A 312 12.40 -42.66 -23.31
CA ARG A 312 11.52 -43.29 -22.32
C ARG A 312 11.64 -42.69 -20.92
N GLN A 313 12.85 -42.35 -20.46
CA GLN A 313 13.08 -41.81 -19.13
C GLN A 313 14.38 -41.00 -19.07
N LYS A 314 14.25 -39.67 -18.90
CA LYS A 314 15.38 -38.73 -18.94
C LYS A 314 16.18 -38.66 -17.64
N GLU A 315 15.55 -38.99 -16.51
CA GLU A 315 16.17 -38.88 -15.19
C GLU A 315 15.70 -39.98 -14.22
N PHE A 316 16.60 -40.35 -13.32
CA PHE A 316 16.32 -41.26 -12.21
C PHE A 316 16.68 -40.57 -10.89
N LEU A 317 15.67 -40.40 -10.04
CA LEU A 317 15.81 -39.84 -8.69
C LEU A 317 16.09 -40.99 -7.72
N ILE A 318 17.35 -41.25 -7.39
CA ILE A 318 17.76 -42.40 -6.56
C ILE A 318 17.90 -41.96 -5.08
N PRO A 319 17.08 -42.50 -4.15
CA PRO A 319 17.20 -42.18 -2.73
C PRO A 319 18.34 -42.99 -2.09
N ILE A 320 19.46 -42.31 -1.82
CA ILE A 320 20.64 -42.85 -1.13
C ILE A 320 20.47 -42.62 0.37
N VAL A 321 20.45 -43.70 1.14
CA VAL A 321 20.40 -43.71 2.60
C VAL A 321 21.83 -43.79 3.13
N MET A 322 22.24 -42.78 3.89
CA MET A 322 23.55 -42.66 4.51
C MET A 322 23.38 -42.71 6.02
N SER A 323 24.20 -43.50 6.72
CA SER A 323 24.24 -43.51 8.19
C SER A 323 25.63 -43.22 8.71
N ASP A 324 25.71 -42.43 9.78
CA ASP A 324 26.95 -42.16 10.51
C ASP A 324 27.38 -43.31 11.43
N SER A 325 28.42 -43.07 12.23
CA SER A 325 28.95 -44.02 13.21
C SER A 325 28.62 -43.68 14.68
N GLY A 326 27.87 -42.60 14.91
CA GLY A 326 27.50 -42.14 16.24
C GLY A 326 26.60 -43.11 17.01
N ARG A 327 26.42 -42.86 18.31
CA ARG A 327 25.61 -43.70 19.21
C ARG A 327 24.61 -42.86 20.01
N PRO A 328 23.30 -42.85 19.65
CA PRO A 328 22.68 -43.55 18.53
C PRO A 328 23.14 -43.01 17.17
N SER A 329 23.14 -43.87 16.14
CA SER A 329 23.52 -43.44 14.79
C SER A 329 22.40 -42.65 14.13
N ARG A 330 22.74 -41.62 13.36
CA ARG A 330 21.77 -40.85 12.56
C ARG A 330 21.83 -41.29 11.12
N THR A 331 20.65 -41.34 10.51
CA THR A 331 20.45 -41.83 9.14
C THR A 331 19.72 -40.77 8.33
N VAL A 332 20.29 -40.38 7.20
CA VAL A 332 19.78 -39.35 6.29
C VAL A 332 19.54 -39.97 4.91
N THR A 333 18.43 -39.63 4.28
CA THR A 333 18.16 -40.02 2.88
C THR A 333 18.33 -38.81 1.98
N SER A 334 19.30 -38.88 1.06
CA SER A 334 19.56 -37.86 0.04
C SER A 334 19.23 -38.39 -1.36
N THR A 335 18.65 -37.55 -2.21
CA THR A 335 18.29 -37.96 -3.58
C THR A 335 19.43 -37.64 -4.55
N LEU A 336 19.96 -38.67 -5.20
CA LEU A 336 20.93 -38.54 -6.30
C LEU A 336 20.19 -38.57 -7.64
N THR A 337 20.27 -37.49 -8.39
CA THR A 337 19.63 -37.36 -9.72
C THR A 337 20.58 -37.84 -10.81
N VAL A 338 20.33 -39.03 -11.36
CA VAL A 338 21.07 -39.56 -12.51
C VAL A 338 20.37 -39.12 -13.80
N THR A 339 21.06 -38.32 -14.61
CA THR A 339 20.56 -37.87 -15.91
C THR A 339 20.97 -38.86 -16.99
N ILE A 340 20.04 -39.23 -17.87
CA ILE A 340 20.35 -40.04 -19.05
C ILE A 340 20.81 -39.13 -20.19
N GLY A 341 22.05 -39.28 -20.64
CA GLY A 341 22.63 -38.51 -21.74
C GLY A 341 22.10 -38.96 -23.09
N ASP A 342 21.81 -37.98 -23.96
CA ASP A 342 21.24 -38.16 -25.31
C ASP A 342 22.27 -38.69 -26.31
N GLN A 343 21.80 -39.53 -27.22
CA GLN A 343 22.47 -39.82 -28.48
C GLN A 343 21.48 -39.60 -29.62
N ASN A 344 21.96 -39.11 -30.77
CA ASN A 344 21.11 -38.94 -31.95
C ASN A 344 20.77 -40.30 -32.60
N ASP A 345 19.80 -41.03 -32.06
CA ASP A 345 19.36 -42.35 -32.50
C ASP A 345 17.93 -42.39 -33.08
N HIS A 346 17.21 -41.26 -33.05
CA HIS A 346 15.95 -41.07 -33.75
C HIS A 346 16.07 -40.05 -34.89
N ALA A 347 15.29 -40.28 -35.95
CA ALA A 347 15.18 -39.32 -37.03
C ALA A 347 14.18 -38.21 -36.66
N HIS A 348 14.59 -36.96 -36.81
CA HIS A 348 13.69 -35.81 -36.73
C HIS A 348 12.61 -35.86 -37.83
N ALA A 349 11.42 -35.37 -37.51
CA ALA A 349 10.27 -35.36 -38.41
C ALA A 349 9.97 -33.94 -38.96
N ALA A 350 9.27 -33.91 -40.09
CA ALA A 350 8.72 -32.68 -40.64
C ALA A 350 7.67 -32.12 -39.67
N GLY A 351 7.80 -30.85 -39.30
CA GLY A 351 6.87 -30.16 -38.42
C GLY A 351 6.18 -28.99 -39.11
N GLU A 352 5.10 -28.52 -38.51
CA GLU A 352 4.40 -27.30 -38.93
C GLU A 352 4.47 -26.26 -37.80
N LYS A 353 4.84 -25.02 -38.15
CA LYS A 353 4.95 -23.89 -37.23
C LYS A 353 4.04 -22.75 -37.68
N ASN A 354 3.09 -22.36 -36.85
CA ASN A 354 2.25 -21.18 -37.03
C ASN A 354 2.75 -20.04 -36.13
N ILE A 355 3.09 -18.90 -36.72
CA ILE A 355 3.59 -17.71 -36.01
C ILE A 355 2.59 -16.58 -36.22
N PHE A 356 1.96 -16.12 -35.14
CA PHE A 356 1.00 -15.02 -35.17
C PHE A 356 1.68 -13.73 -34.70
N ILE A 357 1.75 -12.74 -35.57
CA ILE A 357 2.36 -11.43 -35.31
C ILE A 357 1.25 -10.39 -35.23
N ASN A 358 1.11 -9.75 -34.08
CA ASN A 358 0.21 -8.63 -33.86
C ASN A 358 1.04 -7.34 -33.77
N SER A 359 1.10 -6.60 -34.87
CA SER A 359 1.80 -5.32 -34.96
C SER A 359 0.88 -4.15 -34.61
N HIS A 360 1.37 -3.15 -33.88
CA HIS A 360 0.63 -1.92 -33.58
C HIS A 360 1.14 -0.79 -34.46
N ARG A 361 0.25 -0.10 -35.18
CA ARG A 361 0.59 1.02 -36.09
C ARG A 361 1.68 0.67 -37.12
N GLY A 362 1.70 -0.60 -37.55
CA GLY A 362 2.69 -1.15 -38.47
C GLY A 362 4.12 -1.18 -37.94
N ARG A 363 4.35 -0.99 -36.64
CA ARG A 363 5.68 -1.04 -36.02
C ARG A 363 5.97 -2.43 -35.47
N MET A 364 7.09 -3.00 -35.89
CA MET A 364 7.66 -4.22 -35.32
C MET A 364 9.19 -4.12 -35.41
N PRO A 365 9.90 -3.94 -34.28
CA PRO A 365 11.36 -3.90 -34.30
C PRO A 365 11.93 -5.27 -34.71
N THR A 366 13.24 -5.32 -34.95
CA THR A 366 13.91 -6.60 -35.24
C THR A 366 13.69 -7.59 -34.10
N THR A 367 12.94 -8.66 -34.37
CA THR A 367 12.41 -9.55 -33.31
C THR A 367 12.57 -11.01 -33.71
N VAL A 368 13.01 -11.84 -32.76
CA VAL A 368 13.03 -13.29 -32.92
C VAL A 368 11.60 -13.79 -32.78
N LEU A 369 11.07 -14.44 -33.82
CA LEU A 369 9.68 -14.87 -33.89
C LEU A 369 9.42 -16.22 -33.21
N GLY A 370 10.43 -17.10 -33.22
CA GLY A 370 10.34 -18.46 -32.69
C GLY A 370 11.30 -19.41 -33.42
N LYS A 371 11.54 -20.58 -32.82
CA LYS A 371 12.33 -21.64 -33.46
C LYS A 371 11.45 -22.39 -34.46
N VAL A 372 12.01 -22.72 -35.63
CA VAL A 372 11.35 -23.60 -36.60
C VAL A 372 11.04 -24.94 -35.93
N PHE A 373 9.79 -25.37 -36.01
CA PHE A 373 9.37 -26.62 -35.41
C PHE A 373 9.73 -27.80 -36.31
N SER A 374 10.63 -28.65 -35.83
CA SER A 374 10.91 -29.97 -36.37
C SER A 374 10.98 -30.91 -35.17
N PRO A 375 9.89 -31.64 -34.88
CA PRO A 375 9.83 -32.51 -33.72
C PRO A 375 10.87 -33.62 -33.87
N ASP A 376 11.63 -33.81 -32.81
CA ASP A 376 12.66 -34.84 -32.70
C ASP A 376 12.53 -35.43 -31.30
N PRO A 377 12.38 -36.76 -31.16
CA PRO A 377 12.42 -37.41 -29.85
C PRO A 377 13.72 -37.10 -29.10
N ASP A 378 14.83 -36.99 -29.84
CA ASP A 378 16.16 -36.73 -29.29
C ASP A 378 16.27 -35.27 -28.86
N ASP A 379 16.89 -35.02 -27.72
CA ASP A 379 17.23 -33.67 -27.27
C ASP A 379 18.53 -33.16 -27.95
N TRP A 380 18.63 -33.39 -29.26
CA TRP A 380 19.80 -33.09 -30.07
C TRP A 380 19.69 -31.71 -30.73
N ASP A 381 20.53 -30.77 -30.30
CA ASP A 381 20.45 -29.37 -30.74
C ASP A 381 21.36 -29.03 -31.93
N ASN A 382 22.28 -29.90 -32.33
CA ASN A 382 23.21 -29.62 -33.43
C ASN A 382 22.54 -29.83 -34.81
N LYS A 383 21.61 -28.94 -35.15
CA LYS A 383 20.83 -28.94 -36.38
C LYS A 383 21.16 -27.73 -37.24
N THR A 384 21.07 -27.90 -38.56
CA THR A 384 21.22 -26.84 -39.54
C THR A 384 19.89 -26.56 -40.24
N TYR A 385 19.57 -25.28 -40.42
CA TYR A 385 18.28 -24.82 -40.93
C TYR A 385 18.48 -23.95 -42.17
N VAL A 386 17.81 -24.29 -43.28
CA VAL A 386 17.93 -23.58 -44.56
C VAL A 386 16.55 -23.42 -45.21
N PHE A 387 16.24 -22.21 -45.68
CA PHE A 387 15.01 -21.98 -46.46
C PHE A 387 15.04 -22.73 -47.80
N GLU A 388 13.90 -23.27 -48.20
CA GLU A 388 13.66 -23.74 -49.56
C GLU A 388 12.97 -22.65 -50.38
N GLY A 389 13.56 -22.27 -51.51
CA GLY A 389 13.01 -21.28 -52.43
C GLY A 389 13.28 -19.82 -52.06
N HIS A 390 12.49 -18.91 -52.65
CA HIS A 390 12.64 -17.48 -52.46
C HIS A 390 11.83 -17.00 -51.25
N VAL A 391 12.48 -16.28 -50.33
CA VAL A 391 11.86 -15.71 -49.12
C VAL A 391 11.94 -14.18 -49.16
N PRO A 392 10.87 -13.45 -48.80
CA PRO A 392 10.91 -12.00 -48.69
C PRO A 392 12.04 -11.51 -47.76
N SER A 393 12.65 -10.37 -48.08
CA SER A 393 13.78 -9.80 -47.32
C SER A 393 13.47 -9.48 -45.86
N TYR A 394 12.19 -9.41 -45.52
CA TYR A 394 11.69 -9.15 -44.17
C TYR A 394 12.07 -10.25 -43.16
N PHE A 395 12.26 -11.49 -43.63
CA PHE A 395 12.49 -12.65 -42.76
C PHE A 395 13.90 -13.22 -42.93
N ILE A 396 14.54 -13.53 -41.80
CA ILE A 396 15.88 -14.12 -41.72
C ILE A 396 15.81 -15.38 -40.87
N LEU A 397 16.47 -16.44 -41.31
CA LEU A 397 16.60 -17.69 -40.56
C LEU A 397 18.04 -17.83 -40.07
N ASN A 398 18.21 -18.01 -38.76
CA ASN A 398 19.51 -18.37 -38.21
C ASN A 398 19.81 -19.84 -38.52
N LYS A 399 20.86 -20.07 -39.31
CA LYS A 399 21.23 -21.40 -39.79
C LYS A 399 21.59 -22.41 -38.69
N ARG A 400 22.04 -21.96 -37.52
CA ARG A 400 22.50 -22.85 -36.43
C ARG A 400 21.43 -23.07 -35.36
N THR A 401 20.65 -22.03 -35.06
CA THR A 401 19.67 -22.11 -33.97
C THR A 401 18.26 -22.44 -34.44
N GLY A 402 17.98 -22.25 -35.73
CA GLY A 402 16.64 -22.42 -36.31
C GLY A 402 15.67 -21.29 -35.96
N PHE A 403 16.14 -20.20 -35.34
CA PHE A 403 15.30 -19.05 -35.03
C PHE A 403 14.96 -18.25 -36.29
N LEU A 404 13.68 -18.03 -36.52
CA LEU A 404 13.16 -17.11 -37.51
C LEU A 404 13.12 -15.69 -36.92
N ILE A 405 13.57 -14.70 -37.67
CA ILE A 405 13.72 -13.30 -37.23
C ILE A 405 13.05 -12.40 -38.27
N ILE A 406 12.26 -11.42 -37.82
CA ILE A 406 11.77 -10.33 -38.66
C ILE A 406 12.74 -9.15 -38.55
N LYS A 407 13.23 -8.61 -39.68
CA LYS A 407 14.22 -7.50 -39.69
C LYS A 407 13.56 -6.13 -39.77
N GLU A 408 12.55 -6.01 -40.60
CA GLU A 408 11.81 -4.78 -40.91
C GLU A 408 10.31 -5.10 -40.99
N ASN A 409 9.46 -4.07 -40.92
CA ASN A 409 8.01 -4.26 -40.84
C ASN A 409 7.49 -5.04 -42.07
N ALA A 410 6.85 -6.18 -41.82
CA ALA A 410 6.16 -6.95 -42.85
C ALA A 410 4.72 -6.42 -43.02
N PRO A 411 4.22 -6.25 -44.26
CA PRO A 411 2.81 -5.93 -44.50
C PRO A 411 1.86 -6.97 -43.89
N PRO A 412 0.65 -6.59 -43.44
CA PRO A 412 -0.37 -7.53 -42.99
C PRO A 412 -0.68 -8.57 -44.07
N GLY A 413 -0.74 -9.84 -43.68
CA GLY A 413 -0.89 -10.97 -44.60
C GLY A 413 -0.33 -12.27 -44.03
N THR A 414 -0.50 -13.34 -44.79
CA THR A 414 0.02 -14.68 -44.44
C THR A 414 1.17 -15.03 -45.37
N TYR A 415 2.29 -15.45 -44.80
CA TYR A 415 3.51 -15.85 -45.52
C TYR A 415 3.81 -17.32 -45.22
N HIS A 416 4.10 -18.10 -46.25
CA HIS A 416 4.41 -19.52 -46.10
C HIS A 416 5.85 -19.81 -46.53
N PHE A 417 6.57 -20.56 -45.70
CA PHE A 417 7.95 -20.96 -45.93
C PHE A 417 8.10 -22.47 -45.78
N GLN A 418 9.05 -23.03 -46.51
CA GLN A 418 9.56 -24.37 -46.29
C GLN A 418 10.99 -24.26 -45.78
N VAL A 419 11.30 -24.99 -44.71
CA VAL A 419 12.62 -24.98 -44.07
C VAL A 419 13.13 -26.39 -44.00
N ARG A 420 14.25 -26.63 -44.68
CA ARG A 420 15.02 -27.87 -44.58
C ARG A 420 15.82 -27.86 -43.28
N VAL A 421 15.63 -28.91 -42.48
CA VAL A 421 16.32 -29.17 -41.22
C VAL A 421 17.21 -30.39 -41.41
N SER A 422 18.46 -30.31 -40.99
CA SER A 422 19.45 -31.39 -41.14
C SER A 422 20.38 -31.44 -39.93
N ASP A 423 20.48 -32.59 -39.28
CA ASP A 423 21.45 -32.89 -38.21
C ASP A 423 22.75 -33.54 -38.74
N GLY A 424 22.81 -33.83 -40.05
CA GLY A 424 23.94 -34.46 -40.73
C GLY A 424 24.09 -35.97 -40.52
N ILE A 425 23.19 -36.62 -39.76
CA ILE A 425 23.21 -38.06 -39.46
C ILE A 425 21.99 -38.73 -40.12
N TRP A 426 20.79 -38.21 -39.86
CA TRP A 426 19.54 -38.73 -40.41
C TRP A 426 19.10 -37.95 -41.66
N PRO A 427 18.18 -38.50 -42.49
CA PRO A 427 17.67 -37.79 -43.65
C PRO A 427 17.02 -36.46 -43.29
N ASP A 428 17.29 -35.40 -44.07
CA ASP A 428 16.72 -34.07 -43.84
C ASP A 428 15.19 -34.08 -43.79
N ALA A 429 14.62 -33.40 -42.80
CA ALA A 429 13.18 -33.09 -42.76
C ALA A 429 12.89 -31.71 -43.38
N VAL A 430 11.74 -31.57 -44.03
CA VAL A 430 11.26 -30.28 -44.54
C VAL A 430 10.05 -29.85 -43.72
N SER A 431 10.25 -28.87 -42.84
CA SER A 431 9.21 -28.27 -42.01
C SER A 431 8.53 -27.10 -42.71
N THR A 432 7.23 -26.92 -42.47
CA THR A 432 6.46 -25.78 -42.96
C THR A 432 6.35 -24.71 -41.88
N VAL A 433 6.46 -23.44 -42.28
CA VAL A 433 6.29 -22.30 -41.38
C VAL A 433 5.29 -21.33 -42.01
N ALA A 434 4.21 -21.03 -41.31
CA ALA A 434 3.24 -20.00 -41.67
C ALA A 434 3.37 -18.81 -40.72
N VAL A 435 3.62 -17.62 -41.26
CA VAL A 435 3.66 -16.36 -40.50
C VAL A 435 2.44 -15.53 -40.84
N HIS A 436 1.58 -15.29 -39.86
CA HIS A 436 0.37 -14.48 -39.96
C HIS A 436 0.61 -13.10 -39.35
N VAL A 437 0.72 -12.07 -40.19
CA VAL A 437 0.89 -10.68 -39.74
C VAL A 437 -0.46 -9.98 -39.73
N ARG A 438 -0.87 -9.53 -38.56
CA ARG A 438 -2.10 -8.76 -38.31
C ARG A 438 -1.76 -7.38 -37.77
N GLU A 439 -2.57 -6.40 -38.14
CA GLU A 439 -2.53 -5.07 -37.54
C GLU A 439 -3.51 -5.00 -36.37
N LEU A 440 -2.99 -4.70 -35.19
CA LEU A 440 -3.75 -4.51 -33.98
C LEU A 440 -4.22 -3.05 -33.92
N ARG A 441 -5.49 -2.82 -34.25
CA ARG A 441 -6.10 -1.49 -34.18
C ARG A 441 -6.22 -1.04 -32.73
N ASP A 442 -6.13 0.27 -32.48
CA ASP A 442 -6.38 0.87 -31.15
C ASP A 442 -7.73 0.39 -30.59
N GLU A 443 -8.72 0.19 -31.46
CA GLU A 443 -10.03 -0.31 -31.04
C GLU A 443 -10.01 -1.71 -30.43
N ALA A 444 -9.19 -2.60 -30.98
CA ALA A 444 -9.04 -3.98 -30.50
C ALA A 444 -8.38 -4.02 -29.11
N ILE A 445 -7.44 -3.10 -28.84
CA ILE A 445 -6.72 -3.03 -27.56
C ILE A 445 -7.65 -2.50 -26.46
N TYR A 446 -8.30 -1.36 -26.69
CA TYR A 446 -9.11 -0.71 -25.66
C TYR A 446 -10.44 -1.44 -25.39
N ASN A 447 -10.97 -2.15 -26.38
CA ASN A 447 -12.13 -3.02 -26.19
C ASN A 447 -11.73 -4.46 -25.81
N SER A 448 -10.46 -4.74 -25.48
CA SER A 448 -10.02 -6.12 -25.23
C SER A 448 -10.64 -6.74 -23.98
N GLY A 449 -10.95 -8.03 -24.08
CA GLY A 449 -11.20 -8.89 -22.93
C GLY A 449 -9.88 -9.26 -22.25
N SER A 450 -9.94 -9.52 -20.94
CA SER A 450 -8.76 -9.88 -20.16
C SER A 450 -9.07 -10.89 -19.06
N LEU A 451 -8.15 -11.82 -18.84
CA LEU A 451 -8.22 -12.89 -17.85
C LEU A 451 -6.88 -13.00 -17.11
N ARG A 452 -6.93 -13.24 -15.80
CA ARG A 452 -5.76 -13.65 -15.00
C ARG A 452 -5.92 -15.10 -14.59
N LEU A 453 -4.98 -15.94 -14.97
CA LEU A 453 -4.97 -17.38 -14.75
C LEU A 453 -3.88 -17.76 -13.75
N ALA A 454 -4.16 -18.75 -12.90
CA ALA A 454 -3.20 -19.33 -11.96
C ALA A 454 -2.75 -20.73 -12.39
N ASP A 455 -1.60 -21.14 -11.87
CA ASP A 455 -0.98 -22.45 -12.07
C ASP A 455 -0.67 -22.78 -13.54
N ILE A 456 -0.43 -21.75 -14.36
CA ILE A 456 -0.11 -21.90 -15.78
C ILE A 456 0.84 -20.80 -16.25
N THR A 457 1.72 -21.15 -17.19
CA THR A 457 2.61 -20.21 -17.89
C THR A 457 2.13 -19.93 -19.32
N ALA A 458 2.61 -18.84 -19.92
CA ALA A 458 2.31 -18.50 -21.31
C ALA A 458 2.68 -19.63 -22.28
N LYS A 459 3.80 -20.32 -22.02
CA LYS A 459 4.27 -21.47 -22.81
C LYS A 459 3.30 -22.65 -22.71
N GLU A 460 2.93 -23.07 -21.51
CA GLU A 460 1.98 -24.18 -21.27
C GLU A 460 0.58 -23.87 -21.86
N PHE A 461 0.20 -22.59 -21.93
CA PHE A 461 -1.09 -22.16 -22.48
C PHE A 461 -1.23 -22.41 -23.99
N ILE A 462 -0.15 -22.21 -24.76
CA ILE A 462 -0.12 -22.46 -26.21
C ILE A 462 0.40 -23.86 -26.58
N GLU A 463 0.88 -24.63 -25.60
CA GLU A 463 1.41 -25.97 -25.81
C GLU A 463 0.32 -27.00 -26.17
N LEU A 464 0.65 -27.91 -27.10
CA LEU A 464 -0.22 -29.04 -27.46
C LEU A 464 -0.19 -30.12 -26.37
N ARG A 465 -1.37 -30.59 -25.96
CA ARG A 465 -1.50 -31.59 -24.90
C ARG A 465 -1.58 -33.01 -25.48
N GLY A 466 -0.46 -33.46 -26.05
CA GLY A 466 -0.39 -34.73 -26.78
C GLY A 466 -1.17 -34.66 -28.09
N LYS A 467 -2.24 -35.46 -28.22
CA LYS A 467 -3.19 -35.36 -29.37
C LYS A 467 -4.33 -34.35 -29.15
N HIS A 468 -4.38 -33.69 -27.99
CA HIS A 468 -5.45 -32.76 -27.62
C HIS A 468 -5.09 -31.31 -27.99
N ARG A 469 -6.11 -30.48 -28.21
CA ARG A 469 -5.97 -29.05 -28.51
C ARG A 469 -5.28 -28.30 -27.36
N SER A 470 -4.64 -27.17 -27.68
CA SER A 470 -3.99 -26.29 -26.69
C SER A 470 -5.03 -25.56 -25.83
N ARG A 471 -4.60 -24.95 -24.71
CA ARG A 471 -5.52 -24.11 -23.90
C ARG A 471 -5.94 -22.85 -24.65
N TYR A 472 -5.06 -22.34 -25.53
CA TYR A 472 -5.37 -21.31 -26.50
C TYR A 472 -6.58 -21.70 -27.39
N ASP A 473 -6.54 -22.89 -28.01
CA ASP A 473 -7.62 -23.35 -28.88
C ASP A 473 -8.94 -23.51 -28.12
N LEU A 474 -8.88 -24.06 -26.91
CA LEU A 474 -10.05 -24.20 -26.04
C LEU A 474 -10.63 -22.84 -25.65
N LEU A 475 -9.80 -21.83 -25.37
CA LEU A 475 -10.29 -20.48 -25.11
C LEU A 475 -11.01 -19.90 -26.33
N VAL A 476 -10.45 -20.07 -27.53
CA VAL A 476 -11.06 -19.60 -28.78
C VAL A 476 -12.40 -20.31 -29.02
N ASP A 477 -12.47 -21.63 -28.86
CA ASP A 477 -13.73 -22.39 -28.99
C ASP A 477 -14.78 -21.91 -27.98
N PHE A 478 -14.38 -21.74 -26.71
CA PHE A 478 -15.28 -21.27 -25.65
C PHE A 478 -15.84 -19.88 -25.96
N LEU A 479 -14.98 -18.93 -26.36
CA LEU A 479 -15.39 -17.58 -26.74
C LEU A 479 -16.28 -17.59 -27.98
N SER A 480 -16.00 -18.46 -28.95
CA SER A 480 -16.80 -18.62 -30.16
C SER A 480 -18.22 -19.09 -29.86
N GLU A 481 -18.36 -20.10 -29.00
CA GLU A 481 -19.66 -20.63 -28.54
C GLU A 481 -20.43 -19.57 -27.74
N MET A 482 -19.80 -18.98 -26.71
CA MET A 482 -20.48 -18.07 -25.78
C MET A 482 -20.88 -16.74 -26.40
N LEU A 483 -20.06 -16.20 -27.31
CA LEU A 483 -20.33 -14.91 -27.96
C LEU A 483 -21.02 -15.06 -29.32
N SER A 484 -21.25 -16.29 -29.79
CA SER A 484 -21.84 -16.58 -31.11
C SER A 484 -21.07 -15.92 -32.27
N VAL A 485 -19.74 -15.99 -32.22
CA VAL A 485 -18.82 -15.42 -33.23
C VAL A 485 -17.97 -16.51 -33.86
N PRO A 486 -17.56 -16.37 -35.14
CA PRO A 486 -16.66 -17.35 -35.74
C PRO A 486 -15.28 -17.34 -35.06
N PRO A 487 -14.57 -18.49 -34.98
CA PRO A 487 -13.23 -18.57 -34.39
C PRO A 487 -12.22 -17.59 -34.98
N ASP A 488 -12.28 -17.35 -36.29
CA ASP A 488 -11.40 -16.39 -36.99
C ASP A 488 -11.61 -14.93 -36.55
N GLY A 489 -12.77 -14.62 -35.96
CA GLY A 489 -13.06 -13.32 -35.37
C GLY A 489 -12.38 -13.09 -34.02
N ILE A 490 -11.78 -14.12 -33.42
CA ILE A 490 -11.15 -14.04 -32.10
C ILE A 490 -9.63 -13.91 -32.28
N ASN A 491 -9.06 -12.87 -31.68
CA ASN A 491 -7.63 -12.59 -31.71
C ASN A 491 -7.09 -12.50 -30.29
N VAL A 492 -6.52 -13.59 -29.78
CA VAL A 492 -5.73 -13.55 -28.54
C VAL A 492 -4.37 -12.96 -28.89
N PHE A 493 -4.14 -11.72 -28.49
CA PHE A 493 -2.97 -10.96 -28.93
C PHE A 493 -1.95 -10.72 -27.82
N SER A 494 -2.22 -11.05 -26.56
CA SER A 494 -1.24 -10.87 -25.49
C SER A 494 -1.31 -12.02 -24.49
N LEU A 495 -0.14 -12.59 -24.19
CA LEU A 495 0.09 -13.59 -23.15
C LEU A 495 1.29 -13.11 -22.33
N MET A 496 1.07 -12.79 -21.06
CA MET A 496 2.08 -12.18 -20.18
C MET A 496 2.19 -12.96 -18.88
N ASP A 497 3.35 -13.55 -18.63
CA ASP A 497 3.66 -14.17 -17.33
C ASP A 497 3.95 -13.05 -16.30
N VAL A 498 3.04 -12.84 -15.35
CA VAL A 498 3.13 -11.75 -14.36
C VAL A 498 3.99 -12.17 -13.17
N ARG A 499 3.88 -13.44 -12.76
CA ARG A 499 4.65 -14.10 -11.69
C ARG A 499 4.85 -15.57 -12.07
N GLU A 500 5.61 -16.30 -11.27
CA GLU A 500 5.77 -17.74 -11.45
C GLU A 500 4.40 -18.43 -11.52
N ARG A 501 4.13 -19.10 -12.65
CA ARG A 501 2.86 -19.78 -12.97
C ARG A 501 1.60 -18.91 -12.86
N MET A 502 1.69 -17.61 -13.17
CA MET A 502 0.54 -16.70 -13.26
C MET A 502 0.52 -15.97 -14.60
N LEU A 503 -0.54 -16.17 -15.37
CA LEU A 503 -0.65 -15.73 -16.76
C LEU A 503 -1.80 -14.75 -16.96
N ASP A 504 -1.48 -13.58 -17.51
CA ASP A 504 -2.47 -12.63 -18.04
C ASP A 504 -2.69 -12.88 -19.54
N VAL A 505 -3.95 -13.07 -19.90
CA VAL A 505 -4.40 -13.28 -21.28
C VAL A 505 -5.23 -12.09 -21.72
N ARG A 506 -4.92 -11.50 -22.90
CA ARG A 506 -5.77 -10.49 -23.53
C ARG A 506 -6.14 -10.87 -24.95
N PHE A 507 -7.39 -10.58 -25.30
CA PHE A 507 -7.95 -10.94 -26.58
C PHE A 507 -8.96 -9.90 -27.05
N ALA A 508 -9.13 -9.79 -28.36
CA ALA A 508 -10.14 -8.96 -29.00
C ALA A 508 -11.06 -9.85 -29.83
N VAL A 509 -12.34 -9.48 -29.90
CA VAL A 509 -13.35 -10.20 -30.70
C VAL A 509 -13.94 -9.26 -31.72
N HIS A 510 -13.80 -9.62 -32.99
CA HIS A 510 -14.36 -8.92 -34.13
C HIS A 510 -15.65 -9.61 -34.57
N ALA A 511 -16.77 -8.90 -34.48
CA ALA A 511 -18.09 -9.39 -34.86
C ALA A 511 -18.68 -8.47 -35.94
N ALA A 512 -19.02 -9.06 -37.08
CA ALA A 512 -19.48 -8.34 -38.28
C ALA A 512 -18.48 -7.25 -38.73
N GLU A 513 -18.81 -5.96 -38.54
CA GLU A 513 -17.98 -4.81 -38.96
C GLU A 513 -17.30 -4.08 -37.79
N SER A 514 -17.39 -4.59 -36.55
CA SER A 514 -16.86 -3.89 -35.37
C SER A 514 -16.30 -4.82 -34.30
N PHE A 515 -15.46 -4.29 -33.41
CA PHE A 515 -15.00 -5.02 -32.24
C PHE A 515 -16.07 -5.01 -31.15
N LEU A 516 -16.35 -6.18 -30.57
CA LEU A 516 -17.19 -6.28 -29.38
C LEU A 516 -16.58 -5.47 -28.25
N ARG A 517 -17.43 -4.83 -27.45
CA ARG A 517 -16.99 -4.05 -26.29
C ARG A 517 -16.51 -4.97 -25.16
N ALA A 518 -15.58 -4.45 -24.35
CA ALA A 518 -14.96 -5.19 -23.26
C ALA A 518 -16.00 -5.70 -22.26
N GLU A 519 -17.01 -4.89 -21.94
CA GLU A 519 -18.04 -5.21 -20.95
C GLU A 519 -18.84 -6.44 -21.34
N ARG A 520 -19.20 -6.58 -22.62
CA ARG A 520 -19.92 -7.78 -23.09
C ARG A 520 -19.06 -9.02 -22.87
N MET A 521 -17.79 -8.97 -23.26
CA MET A 521 -16.88 -10.11 -23.11
C MET A 521 -16.62 -10.45 -21.64
N HIS A 522 -16.30 -9.46 -20.81
CA HIS A 522 -16.09 -9.64 -19.37
C HIS A 522 -17.35 -10.15 -18.67
N GLY A 523 -18.52 -9.61 -19.02
CA GLY A 523 -19.81 -10.03 -18.45
C GLY A 523 -20.12 -11.51 -18.72
N TYR A 524 -20.02 -11.95 -19.98
CA TYR A 524 -20.25 -13.36 -20.32
C TYR A 524 -19.20 -14.30 -19.70
N LEU A 525 -17.93 -13.90 -19.68
CA LEU A 525 -16.86 -14.68 -19.04
C LEU A 525 -17.05 -14.80 -17.53
N ALA A 526 -17.44 -13.72 -16.86
CA ALA A 526 -17.67 -13.71 -15.43
C ALA A 526 -18.90 -14.54 -15.06
N ALA A 527 -19.99 -14.41 -15.80
CA ALA A 527 -21.20 -15.23 -15.63
C ALA A 527 -20.93 -16.73 -15.77
N HIS A 528 -19.98 -17.11 -16.65
CA HIS A 528 -19.62 -18.50 -16.93
C HIS A 528 -18.25 -18.89 -16.39
N LYS A 529 -17.72 -18.20 -15.36
CA LYS A 529 -16.37 -18.41 -14.81
C LYS A 529 -16.10 -19.88 -14.46
N GLN A 530 -17.06 -20.58 -13.85
CA GLN A 530 -16.91 -22.00 -13.49
C GLN A 530 -16.85 -22.92 -14.73
N LYS A 531 -17.68 -22.66 -15.76
CA LYS A 531 -17.63 -23.39 -17.04
C LYS A 531 -16.32 -23.14 -17.76
N LEU A 532 -15.82 -21.90 -17.75
CA LEU A 532 -14.51 -21.55 -18.30
C LEU A 532 -13.36 -22.30 -17.60
N GLN A 533 -13.36 -22.32 -16.26
CA GLN A 533 -12.34 -23.02 -15.47
C GLN A 533 -12.31 -24.52 -15.76
N SER A 534 -13.47 -25.17 -15.83
CA SER A 534 -13.56 -26.60 -16.13
C SER A 534 -13.22 -26.92 -17.58
N PHE A 535 -13.65 -26.08 -18.52
CA PHE A 535 -13.36 -26.25 -19.95
C PHE A 535 -11.88 -26.06 -20.26
N LEU A 536 -11.28 -25.01 -19.71
CA LEU A 536 -9.85 -24.79 -19.83
C LEU A 536 -9.09 -25.82 -19.00
N GLN A 537 -9.56 -26.24 -17.83
CA GLN A 537 -8.80 -26.96 -16.78
C GLN A 537 -7.71 -26.09 -16.13
N VAL A 538 -7.98 -24.80 -15.93
CA VAL A 538 -7.11 -23.81 -15.25
C VAL A 538 -7.93 -23.07 -14.20
N SER A 539 -7.29 -22.63 -13.13
CA SER A 539 -7.86 -21.69 -12.15
C SER A 539 -7.91 -20.27 -12.74
N VAL A 540 -9.10 -19.66 -12.81
CA VAL A 540 -9.31 -18.28 -13.27
C VAL A 540 -9.40 -17.39 -12.04
N LEU A 541 -8.38 -16.57 -11.80
CA LEU A 541 -8.35 -15.66 -10.66
C LEU A 541 -9.25 -14.44 -10.89
N GLN A 542 -9.06 -13.74 -12.01
CA GLN A 542 -9.83 -12.54 -12.36
C GLN A 542 -10.38 -12.61 -13.78
N VAL A 543 -11.61 -12.15 -13.94
CA VAL A 543 -12.19 -11.75 -15.23
C VAL A 543 -12.22 -10.24 -15.24
N ARG A 544 -11.58 -9.61 -16.24
CA ARG A 544 -11.11 -8.22 -16.21
C ARG A 544 -9.99 -8.04 -15.18
N VAL A 545 -8.75 -8.11 -15.68
CA VAL A 545 -7.54 -7.86 -14.87
C VAL A 545 -7.61 -6.45 -14.26
N ASP A 546 -7.60 -6.40 -12.93
CA ASP A 546 -7.64 -5.16 -12.15
C ASP A 546 -6.53 -5.19 -11.07
N GLU A 547 -5.63 -4.22 -11.14
CA GLU A 547 -4.47 -4.08 -10.26
C GLU A 547 -4.78 -3.29 -8.98
N CYS A 548 -5.92 -2.60 -8.92
CA CYS A 548 -6.32 -1.80 -7.76
C CYS A 548 -6.44 -2.58 -6.45
N PRO A 549 -7.08 -3.77 -6.39
CA PRO A 549 -7.15 -4.52 -5.13
C PRO A 549 -5.79 -4.92 -4.55
N GLY A 550 -4.73 -5.00 -5.38
CA GLY A 550 -3.37 -5.29 -4.92
C GLY A 550 -2.50 -4.06 -4.66
N SER A 551 -3.03 -2.84 -4.82
CA SER A 551 -2.26 -1.59 -4.79
C SER A 551 -2.60 -0.73 -3.58
N GLU A 552 -1.58 -0.20 -2.89
CA GLU A 552 -1.77 0.72 -1.77
C GLU A 552 -1.89 2.17 -2.24
N CYS A 553 -3.12 2.67 -2.35
CA CYS A 553 -3.41 4.04 -2.79
C CYS A 553 -3.61 5.02 -1.62
N ALA A 554 -2.74 4.94 -0.60
CA ALA A 554 -2.82 5.76 0.62
C ALA A 554 -2.75 7.27 0.30
N GLY A 555 -3.78 8.02 0.70
CA GLY A 555 -3.86 9.47 0.51
C GLY A 555 -4.47 9.95 -0.81
N SER A 556 -4.81 9.05 -1.72
CA SER A 556 -5.56 9.38 -2.95
C SER A 556 -7.07 9.18 -2.75
N GLY A 557 -7.89 9.84 -3.59
CA GLY A 557 -9.34 9.73 -3.53
C GLY A 557 -9.94 8.51 -4.24
N GLY A 558 -9.13 7.66 -4.88
CA GLY A 558 -9.61 6.50 -5.65
C GLY A 558 -8.48 5.73 -6.33
N CYS A 559 -8.82 4.63 -7.00
CA CYS A 559 -7.90 3.84 -7.81
C CYS A 559 -8.55 3.40 -9.11
N THR A 560 -7.79 3.42 -10.21
CA THR A 560 -8.20 2.85 -11.50
C THR A 560 -7.07 2.10 -12.18
N SER A 561 -7.38 1.02 -12.87
CA SER A 561 -6.43 0.28 -13.69
C SER A 561 -6.38 0.84 -15.13
N GLU A 562 -5.19 1.24 -15.57
CA GLU A 562 -4.93 1.73 -16.93
C GLU A 562 -4.11 0.74 -17.76
N LEU A 563 -4.36 0.72 -19.07
CA LEU A 563 -3.62 -0.09 -20.03
C LEU A 563 -2.45 0.69 -20.62
N LYS A 564 -1.24 0.13 -20.52
CA LYS A 564 -0.04 0.66 -21.15
C LYS A 564 0.41 -0.26 -22.28
N VAL A 565 0.48 0.30 -23.49
CA VAL A 565 0.96 -0.39 -24.69
C VAL A 565 2.40 0.06 -24.95
N ARG A 566 3.33 -0.89 -25.02
CA ARG A 566 4.73 -0.63 -25.39
C ARG A 566 5.06 -1.26 -26.74
N ASP A 567 5.80 -0.52 -27.56
CA ASP A 567 6.27 -0.99 -28.88
C ASP A 567 7.30 -2.14 -28.78
N THR A 568 7.78 -2.47 -27.58
CA THR A 568 8.63 -3.65 -27.34
C THR A 568 7.80 -4.93 -27.46
N PRO A 569 8.17 -5.87 -28.33
CA PRO A 569 7.37 -7.06 -28.54
C PRO A 569 7.61 -8.14 -27.49
N THR A 570 6.54 -8.80 -27.07
CA THR A 570 6.55 -10.04 -26.30
C THR A 570 6.44 -11.22 -27.23
N VAL A 571 7.24 -12.26 -26.97
CA VAL A 571 7.34 -13.47 -27.80
C VAL A 571 7.10 -14.67 -26.91
N VAL A 572 6.06 -15.44 -27.23
CA VAL A 572 5.76 -16.72 -26.58
C VAL A 572 5.89 -17.80 -27.63
N ASP A 573 6.88 -18.67 -27.49
CA ASP A 573 7.24 -19.69 -28.47
C ASP A 573 7.16 -21.10 -27.86
N CYS A 574 6.32 -21.97 -28.42
CA CYS A 574 6.22 -23.36 -27.99
C CYS A 574 5.78 -24.28 -29.13
N GLY A 575 6.53 -25.37 -29.36
CA GLY A 575 6.16 -26.42 -30.30
C GLY A 575 5.72 -25.87 -31.66
N THR A 576 4.45 -26.09 -32.02
CA THR A 576 3.83 -25.71 -33.29
C THR A 576 3.37 -24.25 -33.37
N MET A 577 3.42 -23.47 -32.30
CA MET A 577 2.87 -22.11 -32.27
C MET A 577 3.86 -21.08 -31.72
N SER A 578 3.87 -19.87 -32.29
CA SER A 578 4.46 -18.69 -31.65
C SER A 578 3.46 -17.54 -31.68
N LEU A 579 3.37 -16.80 -30.59
CA LEU A 579 2.62 -15.55 -30.51
C LEU A 579 3.61 -14.41 -30.28
N VAL A 580 3.61 -13.44 -31.19
CA VAL A 580 4.45 -12.26 -31.15
C VAL A 580 3.54 -11.04 -31.18
N SER A 581 3.66 -10.16 -30.20
CA SER A 581 2.77 -9.00 -30.10
C SER A 581 3.45 -7.86 -29.38
N VAL A 582 2.86 -6.67 -29.45
CA VAL A 582 3.25 -5.56 -28.57
C VAL A 582 2.97 -5.93 -27.10
N THR A 583 3.78 -5.38 -26.21
CA THR A 583 3.59 -5.60 -24.77
C THR A 583 2.40 -4.76 -24.29
N VAL A 584 1.39 -5.40 -23.70
CA VAL A 584 0.22 -4.73 -23.11
C VAL A 584 0.15 -5.03 -21.62
N GLU A 585 0.50 -4.04 -20.81
CA GLU A 585 0.55 -4.11 -19.35
C GLU A 585 -0.67 -3.42 -18.74
N SER A 586 -1.18 -3.96 -17.63
CA SER A 586 -2.15 -3.28 -16.76
C SER A 586 -1.39 -2.65 -15.60
N THR A 587 -1.68 -1.39 -15.26
CA THR A 587 -1.08 -0.73 -14.07
C THR A 587 -2.12 0.02 -13.28
N ALA A 588 -2.09 -0.11 -11.95
CA ALA A 588 -2.91 0.72 -11.07
C ALA A 588 -2.42 2.18 -11.07
N VAL A 589 -3.38 3.10 -11.13
CA VAL A 589 -3.17 4.55 -11.01
C VAL A 589 -4.06 5.04 -9.87
N CYS A 590 -3.43 5.52 -8.80
CA CYS A 590 -4.11 6.05 -7.62
C CYS A 590 -4.66 7.46 -7.91
N SER A 591 -5.86 7.52 -8.46
CA SER A 591 -6.62 8.75 -8.72
C SER A 591 -8.11 8.45 -8.77
N CYS A 592 -8.93 9.45 -8.46
CA CYS A 592 -10.37 9.38 -8.62
C CYS A 592 -10.71 9.86 -10.04
N THR A 593 -10.63 8.99 -11.05
CA THR A 593 -10.88 9.39 -12.46
C THR A 593 -12.21 10.13 -12.62
N GLY A 594 -13.24 9.74 -11.85
CA GLY A 594 -14.53 10.41 -11.83
C GLY A 594 -14.47 11.91 -11.49
N ARG A 595 -13.53 12.40 -10.67
CA ARG A 595 -13.38 13.82 -10.27
C ARG A 595 -12.08 14.46 -10.77
N ASP A 596 -11.02 13.67 -10.90
CA ASP A 596 -9.67 14.13 -11.20
C ASP A 596 -9.37 14.15 -12.70
N GLN A 597 -10.27 13.64 -13.55
CA GLN A 597 -10.06 13.61 -15.00
C GLN A 597 -9.85 15.02 -15.57
N SER A 598 -8.65 15.23 -16.11
CA SER A 598 -8.31 16.41 -16.88
C SER A 598 -8.76 16.26 -18.33
N HIS A 599 -9.34 17.31 -18.90
CA HIS A 599 -9.69 17.33 -20.31
C HIS A 599 -8.47 17.83 -21.08
N GLN A 600 -7.83 16.95 -21.85
CA GLN A 600 -6.67 17.27 -22.67
C GLN A 600 -7.10 17.71 -24.07
N SER A 601 -6.18 18.11 -24.95
CA SER A 601 -6.54 18.37 -26.36
C SER A 601 -7.17 17.12 -27.01
N CYS A 602 -8.06 17.27 -27.98
CA CYS A 602 -8.68 16.21 -28.76
C CYS A 602 -7.65 15.19 -29.30
N ALA A 603 -6.46 15.67 -29.71
CA ALA A 603 -5.39 14.84 -30.24
C ALA A 603 -4.66 13.97 -29.19
N ALA A 604 -4.84 14.25 -27.89
CA ALA A 604 -4.24 13.46 -26.82
C ALA A 604 -4.96 12.12 -26.61
N TYR A 605 -6.22 12.03 -27.03
CA TYR A 605 -7.01 10.81 -26.91
C TYR A 605 -6.84 9.94 -28.16
N PRO A 606 -6.70 8.61 -27.99
CA PRO A 606 -6.59 7.68 -29.12
C PRO A 606 -7.88 7.61 -29.95
N ARG A 607 -9.03 7.96 -29.34
CA ARG A 607 -10.32 8.10 -30.01
C ARG A 607 -10.91 9.46 -29.68
N ASN A 608 -11.85 9.90 -30.51
CA ASN A 608 -12.66 11.08 -30.22
C ASN A 608 -13.28 10.94 -28.81
N PRO A 609 -12.99 11.85 -27.87
CA PRO A 609 -13.51 11.76 -26.51
C PRO A 609 -15.01 12.10 -26.42
N CYS A 610 -15.61 12.66 -27.48
CA CYS A 610 -17.04 12.95 -27.54
C CYS A 610 -17.85 11.72 -28.01
N PHE A 611 -18.95 11.43 -27.31
CA PHE A 611 -19.83 10.30 -27.61
C PHE A 611 -20.76 10.56 -28.80
N ASN A 612 -21.38 9.46 -29.26
CA ASN A 612 -22.49 9.47 -30.22
C ASN A 612 -22.20 10.19 -31.55
N GLY A 613 -20.95 10.13 -32.02
CA GLY A 613 -20.52 10.73 -33.29
C GLY A 613 -20.36 12.25 -33.27
N SER A 614 -20.33 12.85 -32.08
CA SER A 614 -20.19 14.30 -31.89
C SER A 614 -18.76 14.78 -32.19
N VAL A 615 -18.59 16.07 -32.48
CA VAL A 615 -17.30 16.63 -32.89
C VAL A 615 -16.54 17.16 -31.68
N CYS A 616 -15.30 16.72 -31.50
CA CYS A 616 -14.37 17.28 -30.52
C CYS A 616 -13.73 18.56 -31.06
N VAL A 617 -13.70 19.60 -30.24
CA VAL A 617 -13.12 20.91 -30.57
C VAL A 617 -12.09 21.27 -29.50
N ASP A 618 -10.85 21.50 -29.92
CA ASP A 618 -9.77 21.94 -29.03
C ASP A 618 -10.03 23.35 -28.47
N THR A 619 -9.70 23.55 -27.20
CA THR A 619 -9.72 24.84 -26.47
C THR A 619 -8.36 25.09 -25.82
N GLN A 620 -8.10 26.31 -25.32
CA GLN A 620 -6.82 26.62 -24.63
C GLN A 620 -6.53 25.73 -23.41
N HIS A 621 -7.55 25.11 -22.82
CA HIS A 621 -7.46 24.29 -21.61
C HIS A 621 -8.05 22.89 -21.81
N GLY A 622 -7.98 22.34 -23.03
CA GLY A 622 -8.40 20.96 -23.31
C GLY A 622 -9.28 20.85 -24.54
N TYR A 623 -10.44 20.23 -24.38
CA TYR A 623 -11.42 20.05 -25.45
C TYR A 623 -12.85 20.34 -24.99
N ARG A 624 -13.73 20.67 -25.92
CA ARG A 624 -15.18 20.68 -25.70
C ARG A 624 -15.88 19.91 -26.82
N CYS A 625 -17.06 19.38 -26.52
CA CYS A 625 -17.84 18.64 -27.50
C CYS A 625 -18.97 19.48 -28.09
N GLN A 626 -19.09 19.48 -29.41
CA GLN A 626 -20.21 20.09 -30.11
C GLN A 626 -21.37 19.09 -30.20
N CYS A 627 -22.33 19.19 -29.27
CA CYS A 627 -23.42 18.24 -29.16
C CYS A 627 -24.60 18.55 -30.09
N PRO A 628 -25.14 17.54 -30.79
CA PRO A 628 -26.48 17.60 -31.37
C PRO A 628 -27.54 17.96 -30.32
N ALA A 629 -28.66 18.56 -30.75
CA ALA A 629 -29.69 19.07 -29.85
C ALA A 629 -30.37 18.00 -28.96
N GLN A 630 -30.23 16.72 -29.28
CA GLN A 630 -30.84 15.59 -28.55
C GLN A 630 -29.89 14.92 -27.54
N LEU A 631 -28.63 15.35 -27.47
CA LEU A 631 -27.60 14.79 -26.59
C LEU A 631 -27.23 15.80 -25.51
N GLU A 632 -26.87 15.30 -24.33
CA GLU A 632 -26.67 16.07 -23.10
C GLU A 632 -25.33 15.74 -22.44
N GLY A 633 -24.92 16.55 -21.47
CA GLY A 633 -23.65 16.37 -20.76
C GLY A 633 -22.41 16.91 -21.48
N PRO A 634 -21.25 16.87 -20.80
CA PRO A 634 -20.02 17.50 -21.28
C PRO A 634 -19.43 16.81 -22.52
N GLU A 635 -19.77 15.54 -22.75
CA GLU A 635 -19.21 14.69 -23.81
C GLU A 635 -20.28 14.23 -24.81
N CYS A 636 -21.48 14.84 -24.78
CA CYS A 636 -22.63 14.49 -25.62
C CYS A 636 -23.18 13.08 -25.38
N GLN A 637 -23.31 12.71 -24.11
CA GLN A 637 -23.98 11.51 -23.65
C GLN A 637 -25.46 11.47 -24.07
N GLN A 638 -25.95 10.28 -24.38
CA GLN A 638 -27.37 9.97 -24.35
C GLN A 638 -27.72 9.63 -22.90
N ASN A 639 -28.26 10.58 -22.15
CA ASN A 639 -28.42 10.46 -20.70
C ASN A 639 -29.69 9.73 -20.27
N ARG A 640 -30.52 9.23 -21.19
CA ARG A 640 -31.84 8.62 -20.91
C ARG A 640 -32.01 7.28 -21.63
N ARG A 641 -32.63 6.31 -20.94
CA ARG A 641 -32.96 4.99 -21.51
C ARG A 641 -34.22 4.42 -20.86
N SER A 642 -35.05 3.77 -21.67
CA SER A 642 -36.27 3.09 -21.25
C SER A 642 -36.11 1.58 -21.19
N PHE A 643 -36.83 0.96 -20.27
CA PHE A 643 -36.85 -0.47 -20.00
C PHE A 643 -38.29 -0.97 -19.93
N HIS A 644 -38.53 -2.17 -20.47
CA HIS A 644 -39.86 -2.77 -20.56
C HIS A 644 -39.82 -4.26 -20.24
N GLY A 645 -40.73 -4.74 -19.40
CA GLY A 645 -40.77 -6.15 -19.01
C GLY A 645 -39.43 -6.58 -18.42
N ASN A 646 -38.83 -7.65 -18.94
CA ASN A 646 -37.53 -8.19 -18.50
C ASN A 646 -36.35 -7.45 -19.15
N GLY A 647 -36.48 -6.14 -19.38
CA GLY A 647 -35.48 -5.35 -20.06
C GLY A 647 -34.26 -5.09 -19.20
N TYR A 648 -33.06 -5.10 -19.79
CA TYR A 648 -31.82 -4.73 -19.13
C TYR A 648 -30.84 -4.10 -20.12
N ALA A 649 -29.78 -3.47 -19.61
CA ALA A 649 -28.67 -2.98 -20.41
C ALA A 649 -27.36 -2.99 -19.60
N TRP A 650 -26.27 -3.42 -20.25
CA TRP A 650 -24.92 -3.49 -19.67
C TRP A 650 -24.06 -2.29 -20.07
N PHE A 651 -23.37 -1.73 -19.09
CA PHE A 651 -22.53 -0.56 -19.20
C PHE A 651 -21.15 -0.80 -18.55
N PRO A 652 -20.16 0.08 -18.81
CA PRO A 652 -18.87 0.02 -18.13
C PRO A 652 -19.04 -0.11 -16.61
N PRO A 653 -18.22 -0.95 -15.93
CA PRO A 653 -18.22 -1.09 -14.49
C PRO A 653 -18.16 0.27 -13.79
N MET A 654 -18.90 0.41 -12.70
CA MET A 654 -18.81 1.61 -11.87
C MET A 654 -17.46 1.64 -11.14
N THR A 655 -16.74 2.74 -11.24
CA THR A 655 -15.48 2.98 -10.51
C THR A 655 -15.66 4.14 -9.54
N PRO A 656 -16.44 3.95 -8.45
CA PRO A 656 -16.68 5.00 -7.48
C PRO A 656 -15.40 5.37 -6.73
N CYS A 657 -15.28 6.64 -6.39
CA CYS A 657 -14.19 7.12 -5.56
C CYS A 657 -14.37 6.68 -4.09
N PHE A 658 -13.30 6.77 -3.31
CA PHE A 658 -13.27 6.31 -1.91
C PHE A 658 -14.32 7.01 -1.04
N GLU A 659 -14.42 8.33 -1.23
CA GLU A 659 -15.65 9.07 -0.94
C GLU A 659 -16.41 9.14 -2.24
N SER A 660 -17.57 8.49 -2.34
CA SER A 660 -18.34 8.44 -3.59
C SER A 660 -19.70 9.10 -3.48
N HIS A 661 -20.15 9.65 -4.61
CA HIS A 661 -21.53 10.12 -4.80
C HIS A 661 -22.10 9.48 -6.07
N VAL A 662 -23.06 8.59 -5.92
CA VAL A 662 -23.80 8.00 -7.04
C VAL A 662 -25.18 8.60 -7.06
N SER A 663 -25.63 9.10 -8.21
CA SER A 663 -27.00 9.60 -8.36
C SER A 663 -27.62 9.17 -9.68
N LEU A 664 -28.93 8.93 -9.66
CA LEU A 664 -29.72 8.67 -10.86
C LEU A 664 -31.12 9.21 -10.70
N GLU A 665 -31.77 9.48 -11.82
CA GLU A 665 -33.18 9.85 -11.88
C GLU A 665 -33.98 8.76 -12.58
N PHE A 666 -35.20 8.52 -12.11
CA PHE A 666 -36.09 7.54 -12.74
C PHE A 666 -37.55 7.97 -12.68
N ILE A 667 -38.35 7.37 -13.55
CA ILE A 667 -39.80 7.52 -13.59
C ILE A 667 -40.43 6.16 -13.89
N THR A 668 -41.49 5.82 -13.17
CA THR A 668 -42.21 4.55 -13.31
C THR A 668 -43.64 4.65 -12.79
N ASP A 669 -44.49 3.73 -13.23
CA ASP A 669 -45.81 3.47 -12.65
C ASP A 669 -45.93 2.05 -12.07
N VAL A 670 -44.80 1.35 -11.93
CA VAL A 670 -44.69 0.02 -11.34
C VAL A 670 -44.01 0.12 -9.98
N ALA A 671 -44.64 -0.47 -8.96
CA ALA A 671 -44.17 -0.41 -7.57
C ALA A 671 -42.87 -1.20 -7.33
N ASP A 672 -42.66 -2.28 -8.09
CA ASP A 672 -41.53 -3.20 -7.91
C ASP A 672 -40.56 -3.13 -9.09
N GLY A 673 -39.26 -3.12 -8.80
CA GLY A 673 -38.27 -3.28 -9.85
C GLY A 673 -36.81 -3.12 -9.42
N LEU A 674 -35.90 -3.43 -10.34
CA LEU A 674 -34.45 -3.28 -10.17
C LEU A 674 -33.92 -2.16 -11.07
N LEU A 675 -33.55 -1.03 -10.47
CA LEU A 675 -33.07 0.14 -11.20
C LEU A 675 -31.61 0.00 -11.62
N LEU A 676 -30.76 -0.41 -10.69
CA LEU A 676 -29.31 -0.50 -10.86
C LEU A 676 -28.77 -1.71 -10.11
N TYR A 677 -27.89 -2.47 -10.75
CA TYR A 677 -27.11 -3.51 -10.12
C TYR A 677 -25.69 -3.54 -10.66
N SER A 678 -24.70 -3.53 -9.77
CA SER A 678 -23.29 -3.66 -10.10
C SER A 678 -22.65 -4.59 -9.07
N GLY A 679 -22.17 -5.75 -9.51
CA GLY A 679 -21.69 -6.79 -8.61
C GLY A 679 -21.46 -8.15 -9.30
N PRO A 680 -21.25 -9.22 -8.50
CA PRO A 680 -20.93 -10.56 -9.00
C PRO A 680 -22.01 -11.17 -9.92
N LEU A 681 -21.60 -11.68 -11.09
CA LEU A 681 -22.51 -12.35 -12.04
C LEU A 681 -22.63 -13.87 -11.82
N ALA A 682 -21.73 -14.44 -11.04
CA ALA A 682 -21.65 -15.88 -10.79
C ALA A 682 -21.55 -16.16 -9.29
N GLN A 683 -21.63 -17.44 -8.93
CA GLN A 683 -21.44 -17.87 -7.56
C GLN A 683 -20.01 -17.58 -7.09
N LEU A 684 -19.89 -16.87 -5.97
CA LEU A 684 -18.62 -16.52 -5.36
C LEU A 684 -17.82 -17.76 -4.96
N GLN A 685 -16.53 -17.74 -5.25
CA GLN A 685 -15.52 -18.67 -4.75
C GLN A 685 -14.79 -18.04 -3.55
N ALA A 686 -13.99 -18.83 -2.82
CA ALA A 686 -13.32 -18.41 -1.56
C ALA A 686 -12.37 -17.20 -1.69
N TRP A 687 -12.13 -16.70 -2.91
CA TRP A 687 -11.22 -15.59 -3.23
C TRP A 687 -11.89 -14.50 -4.08
N ASP A 688 -13.18 -14.64 -4.38
CA ASP A 688 -13.91 -13.63 -5.15
C ASP A 688 -14.30 -12.46 -4.25
N HIS A 689 -14.23 -11.24 -4.79
CA HIS A 689 -14.71 -10.06 -4.11
C HIS A 689 -16.25 -10.06 -4.04
N GLU A 690 -16.78 -9.76 -2.85
CA GLU A 690 -18.23 -9.73 -2.62
C GLU A 690 -18.87 -8.36 -2.90
N ASP A 691 -18.08 -7.37 -3.31
CA ASP A 691 -18.52 -6.00 -3.51
C ASP A 691 -19.69 -5.89 -4.47
N PHE A 692 -20.78 -5.26 -4.01
CA PHE A 692 -21.91 -4.95 -4.89
C PHE A 692 -22.72 -3.74 -4.42
N MET A 693 -23.46 -3.15 -5.35
CA MET A 693 -24.50 -2.17 -5.09
C MET A 693 -25.76 -2.55 -5.90
N ALA A 694 -26.92 -2.53 -5.24
CA ALA A 694 -28.22 -2.72 -5.88
C ALA A 694 -29.22 -1.65 -5.41
N LEU A 695 -29.90 -1.00 -6.36
CA LEU A 695 -31.02 -0.10 -6.12
C LEU A 695 -32.31 -0.75 -6.61
N GLU A 696 -33.19 -1.05 -5.67
CA GLU A 696 -34.45 -1.76 -5.88
C GLU A 696 -35.64 -0.88 -5.47
N LEU A 697 -36.79 -1.11 -6.09
CA LEU A 697 -38.09 -0.63 -5.64
C LEU A 697 -38.84 -1.82 -5.07
N VAL A 698 -39.31 -1.68 -3.83
CA VAL A 698 -40.02 -2.74 -3.09
C VAL A 698 -41.31 -2.13 -2.58
N ASP A 699 -42.44 -2.54 -3.17
CA ASP A 699 -43.78 -1.98 -2.89
C ASP A 699 -43.80 -0.44 -3.00
N GLY A 700 -43.17 0.10 -4.04
CA GLY A 700 -43.08 1.53 -4.31
C GLY A 700 -42.08 2.28 -3.42
N THR A 701 -41.36 1.58 -2.54
CA THR A 701 -40.36 2.16 -1.64
C THR A 701 -38.94 1.90 -2.16
N PRO A 702 -38.11 2.94 -2.38
CA PRO A 702 -36.71 2.75 -2.76
C PRO A 702 -35.90 2.05 -1.66
N THR A 703 -35.11 1.06 -2.07
CA THR A 703 -34.24 0.25 -1.20
C THR A 703 -32.84 0.15 -1.81
N LEU A 704 -31.83 0.51 -1.03
CA LEU A 704 -30.41 0.34 -1.37
C LEU A 704 -29.85 -0.88 -0.64
N LYS A 705 -29.20 -1.77 -1.39
CA LYS A 705 -28.34 -2.84 -0.84
C LYS A 705 -26.91 -2.59 -1.26
N ILE A 706 -25.98 -2.62 -0.32
CA ILE A 706 -24.57 -2.32 -0.58
C ILE A 706 -23.64 -3.21 0.25
N ASN A 707 -22.60 -3.74 -0.38
CA ASN A 707 -21.56 -4.56 0.25
C ASN A 707 -20.18 -4.05 -0.21
N HIS A 708 -19.28 -3.80 0.75
CA HIS A 708 -17.89 -3.36 0.49
C HIS A 708 -16.88 -4.52 0.64
N GLY A 709 -17.32 -5.78 0.54
CA GLY A 709 -16.45 -6.96 0.48
C GLY A 709 -16.69 -8.02 1.56
N SER A 710 -17.45 -7.72 2.63
CA SER A 710 -17.67 -8.70 3.71
C SER A 710 -18.87 -8.36 4.62
N GLY A 711 -19.96 -7.89 4.02
CA GLY A 711 -21.28 -7.80 4.65
C GLY A 711 -22.20 -6.78 3.98
N THR A 712 -23.47 -7.13 3.83
CA THR A 712 -24.47 -6.28 3.15
C THR A 712 -25.19 -5.38 4.15
N VAL A 713 -25.28 -4.10 3.83
CA VAL A 713 -26.20 -3.14 4.46
C VAL A 713 -27.39 -2.94 3.56
N VAL A 714 -28.59 -2.97 4.16
CA VAL A 714 -29.85 -2.70 3.48
C VAL A 714 -30.43 -1.42 4.07
N LEU A 715 -30.56 -0.39 3.24
CA LEU A 715 -31.16 0.89 3.60
C LEU A 715 -32.47 1.06 2.84
N GLN A 716 -33.58 1.00 3.55
CA GLN A 716 -34.92 1.18 3.00
C GLN A 716 -35.51 2.48 3.53
N LEU A 717 -36.08 3.28 2.65
CA LEU A 717 -36.83 4.48 3.04
C LEU A 717 -38.15 4.08 3.74
N PRO A 718 -38.81 4.98 4.48
CA PRO A 718 -40.04 4.62 5.18
C PRO A 718 -41.19 4.25 4.22
N SER A 719 -42.06 3.34 4.65
CA SER A 719 -43.13 2.75 3.84
C SER A 719 -44.27 3.71 3.45
N ASN A 720 -44.28 4.94 3.96
CA ASN A 720 -45.21 5.99 3.52
C ASN A 720 -44.76 6.66 2.22
N VAL A 721 -43.55 6.39 1.74
CA VAL A 721 -43.01 6.85 0.47
C VAL A 721 -43.47 5.91 -0.64
N ASN A 722 -44.09 6.46 -1.69
CA ASN A 722 -44.40 5.71 -2.91
C ASN A 722 -43.94 6.51 -4.14
N VAL A 723 -42.97 5.95 -4.86
CA VAL A 723 -42.34 6.57 -6.05
C VAL A 723 -42.89 6.04 -7.37
N ALA A 724 -43.87 5.13 -7.34
CA ALA A 724 -44.58 4.64 -8.53
C ALA A 724 -45.75 5.57 -8.89
N ASP A 725 -45.46 6.87 -8.94
CA ASP A 725 -46.45 7.95 -9.02
C ASP A 725 -46.44 8.69 -10.37
N ARG A 726 -45.67 8.19 -11.35
CA ARG A 726 -45.48 8.79 -12.68
C ARG A 726 -44.78 10.16 -12.65
N ARG A 727 -43.96 10.42 -11.64
CA ARG A 727 -43.10 11.60 -11.58
C ARG A 727 -41.63 11.20 -11.62
N TRP A 728 -40.80 12.17 -11.97
CA TRP A 728 -39.35 12.02 -11.89
C TRP A 728 -38.92 12.06 -10.44
N HIS A 729 -38.23 11.02 -10.01
CA HIS A 729 -37.60 10.92 -8.71
C HIS A 729 -36.08 10.83 -8.86
N ARG A 730 -35.36 11.44 -7.91
CA ARG A 730 -33.91 11.42 -7.83
C ARG A 730 -33.46 10.62 -6.62
N LEU A 731 -32.55 9.68 -6.85
CA LEU A 731 -31.88 8.92 -5.79
C LEU A 731 -30.43 9.36 -5.70
N ASP A 732 -29.98 9.68 -4.50
CA ASP A 732 -28.60 10.00 -4.19
C ASP A 732 -28.05 9.00 -3.16
N VAL A 733 -26.96 8.32 -3.50
CA VAL A 733 -26.20 7.44 -2.62
C VAL A 733 -24.84 8.06 -2.38
N ARG A 734 -24.52 8.36 -1.12
CA ARG A 734 -23.19 8.81 -0.72
C ARG A 734 -22.54 7.81 0.19
N SER A 735 -21.31 7.43 -0.13
CA SER A 735 -20.49 6.56 0.69
C SER A 735 -19.22 7.29 1.10
N ASN A 736 -18.97 7.43 2.39
CA ASN A 736 -17.68 7.86 2.91
C ASN A 736 -17.06 6.69 3.68
N SER A 737 -16.23 5.92 2.98
CA SER A 737 -15.61 4.71 3.51
C SER A 737 -16.64 3.65 3.93
N LYS A 738 -17.19 3.75 5.15
CA LYS A 738 -18.19 2.80 5.69
C LYS A 738 -19.57 3.39 5.84
N GLU A 739 -19.68 4.70 5.99
CA GLU A 739 -20.96 5.36 6.21
C GLU A 739 -21.64 5.60 4.88
N VAL A 740 -22.82 5.01 4.72
CA VAL A 740 -23.64 5.11 3.52
C VAL A 740 -24.87 5.92 3.86
N ARG A 741 -25.13 6.97 3.09
CA ARG A 741 -26.32 7.80 3.14
C ARG A 741 -27.11 7.61 1.85
N PHE A 742 -28.40 7.34 1.98
CA PHE A 742 -29.32 7.17 0.87
C PHE A 742 -30.47 8.17 0.99
N THR A 743 -30.62 9.02 -0.02
CA THR A 743 -31.53 10.16 0.01
C THR A 743 -32.41 10.17 -1.24
N LEU A 744 -33.72 10.43 -1.04
CA LEU A 744 -34.72 10.61 -2.10
C LEU A 744 -35.04 12.10 -2.28
N ASP A 745 -35.07 12.57 -3.53
CA ASP A 745 -35.48 13.91 -3.95
C ASP A 745 -34.84 15.05 -3.15
N ARG A 746 -33.59 14.85 -2.68
CA ARG A 746 -32.86 15.76 -1.79
C ARG A 746 -33.71 16.26 -0.61
N CYS A 747 -34.60 15.44 -0.07
CA CYS A 747 -35.48 15.80 1.04
C CYS A 747 -36.31 17.07 0.84
N SER A 748 -36.71 17.36 -0.41
CA SER A 748 -37.50 18.56 -0.79
C SER A 748 -38.69 18.88 0.13
N GLY A 749 -39.35 17.84 0.67
CA GLY A 749 -40.60 17.92 1.42
C GLY A 749 -40.49 17.73 2.93
N ALA A 750 -39.27 17.69 3.49
CA ALA A 750 -39.04 17.36 4.91
C ALA A 750 -39.39 18.49 5.90
N ALA A 751 -39.79 19.67 5.42
CA ALA A 751 -40.13 20.81 6.27
C ALA A 751 -41.53 20.64 6.88
N VAL A 752 -41.60 20.45 8.21
CA VAL A 752 -42.85 20.38 8.97
C VAL A 752 -43.05 21.73 9.68
N MET A 753 -44.17 22.40 9.45
CA MET A 753 -44.53 23.62 10.18
C MET A 753 -45.31 23.25 11.45
N GLU A 754 -44.71 23.45 12.62
CA GLU A 754 -45.39 23.34 13.91
C GLU A 754 -45.72 24.74 14.47
N MET A 755 -46.87 24.84 15.14
CA MET A 755 -47.42 26.10 15.64
C MET A 755 -47.32 26.10 17.18
N GLU A 756 -46.36 26.83 17.75
CA GLU A 756 -46.33 27.09 19.21
C GLU A 756 -47.02 28.42 19.51
N GLY A 757 -48.27 28.35 19.99
CA GLY A 757 -48.98 29.51 20.51
C GLY A 757 -49.24 30.63 19.47
N LEU A 758 -49.71 31.78 19.97
CA LEU A 758 -50.32 32.84 19.16
C LEU A 758 -49.31 33.56 18.26
N GLY A 759 -48.99 32.99 17.09
CA GLY A 759 -48.40 33.71 15.96
C GLY A 759 -46.97 33.34 15.54
N THR A 760 -46.32 32.34 16.14
CA THR A 760 -44.97 31.89 15.77
C THR A 760 -44.99 30.45 15.22
N TRP A 761 -44.65 30.31 13.94
CA TRP A 761 -44.45 29.02 13.28
C TRP A 761 -42.98 28.60 13.42
N LEU A 762 -42.71 27.42 13.96
CA LEU A 762 -41.41 26.78 13.97
C LEU A 762 -41.41 25.71 12.87
N THR A 763 -40.56 25.85 11.86
CA THR A 763 -40.31 24.78 10.89
C THR A 763 -39.33 23.77 11.49
N THR A 764 -39.80 22.61 11.89
CA THR A 764 -38.96 21.46 12.29
C THR A 764 -38.73 20.58 11.05
N GLU A 765 -37.48 20.13 10.85
CA GLU A 765 -37.13 19.28 9.70
C GLU A 765 -37.16 17.81 10.10
N ASP A 766 -38.03 17.03 9.47
CA ASP A 766 -38.05 15.59 9.61
C ASP A 766 -37.53 14.90 8.35
N HIS A 767 -36.21 14.74 8.29
CA HIS A 767 -35.51 14.04 7.20
C HIS A 767 -35.73 12.53 7.23
N SER A 768 -36.33 11.97 8.29
CA SER A 768 -36.54 10.52 8.41
C SER A 768 -37.39 9.95 7.27
N THR A 769 -38.22 10.79 6.64
CA THR A 769 -39.12 10.43 5.53
C THR A 769 -38.44 10.28 4.17
N CYS A 770 -37.21 10.76 4.01
CA CYS A 770 -36.55 10.89 2.71
C CYS A 770 -35.05 10.53 2.74
N GLU A 771 -34.46 10.38 3.92
CA GLU A 771 -33.06 10.03 4.11
C GLU A 771 -32.90 8.89 5.12
N VAL A 772 -32.02 7.96 4.78
CA VAL A 772 -31.63 6.85 5.66
C VAL A 772 -30.12 6.66 5.59
N THR A 773 -29.50 6.36 6.73
CA THR A 773 -28.05 6.14 6.84
C THR A 773 -27.77 4.77 7.45
N GLY A 774 -26.63 4.17 7.08
CA GLY A 774 -26.12 2.99 7.76
C GLY A 774 -24.62 2.81 7.57
N VAL A 775 -24.07 1.80 8.24
CA VAL A 775 -22.62 1.55 8.28
C VAL A 775 -22.33 0.11 7.90
N THR A 776 -21.40 -0.11 6.98
CA THR A 776 -20.99 -1.47 6.59
C THR A 776 -20.13 -2.15 7.67
N PRO A 777 -20.30 -3.46 7.89
CA PRO A 777 -19.82 -4.12 9.11
C PRO A 777 -18.30 -4.37 9.22
N ASN A 778 -17.49 -4.19 8.17
CA ASN A 778 -16.16 -4.80 8.10
C ASN A 778 -14.99 -3.86 7.77
N THR A 779 -13.77 -4.41 7.63
CA THR A 779 -12.48 -3.69 7.47
C THR A 779 -12.30 -2.98 6.12
N ASP A 780 -12.85 -3.55 5.05
CA ASP A 780 -12.74 -2.99 3.70
C ASP A 780 -13.51 -1.67 3.62
N ARG A 781 -12.91 -0.70 2.91
CA ARG A 781 -13.34 0.70 2.98
C ARG A 781 -13.98 1.21 1.70
N HIS A 782 -13.85 0.52 0.58
CA HIS A 782 -14.20 1.07 -0.73
C HIS A 782 -14.82 0.02 -1.63
N LEU A 783 -15.79 0.41 -2.46
CA LEU A 783 -16.46 -0.48 -3.39
C LEU A 783 -15.53 -0.83 -4.54
N ASN A 784 -15.10 -2.08 -4.62
CA ASN A 784 -14.32 -2.58 -5.73
C ASN A 784 -15.20 -3.32 -6.76
N MET A 785 -15.85 -2.56 -7.64
CA MET A 785 -16.73 -3.13 -8.67
C MET A 785 -15.97 -3.40 -9.96
N SER A 786 -15.56 -4.66 -10.15
CA SER A 786 -14.88 -5.09 -11.37
C SER A 786 -15.82 -5.48 -12.51
N GLN A 787 -17.08 -5.82 -12.20
CA GLN A 787 -18.06 -6.38 -13.11
C GLN A 787 -18.96 -5.34 -13.78
N VAL A 788 -19.64 -5.73 -14.85
CA VAL A 788 -20.51 -4.83 -15.65
C VAL A 788 -21.61 -4.18 -14.82
N LEU A 789 -21.85 -2.90 -15.08
CA LEU A 789 -22.99 -2.18 -14.54
C LEU A 789 -24.25 -2.59 -15.31
N GLN A 790 -25.32 -2.93 -14.59
CA GLN A 790 -26.61 -3.33 -15.17
C GLN A 790 -27.70 -2.34 -14.75
N LEU A 791 -28.43 -1.83 -15.73
CA LEU A 791 -29.55 -0.91 -15.51
C LEU A 791 -30.87 -1.51 -15.99
N GLY A 792 -31.94 -1.17 -15.28
CA GLY A 792 -33.32 -1.54 -15.59
C GLY A 792 -33.67 -3.00 -15.35
N GLY A 793 -32.73 -3.82 -14.87
CA GLY A 793 -32.91 -5.23 -14.66
C GLY A 793 -31.58 -5.97 -14.80
N VAL A 794 -31.66 -7.28 -14.83
CA VAL A 794 -30.53 -8.18 -15.04
C VAL A 794 -30.84 -9.20 -16.13
N ASN A 795 -29.80 -9.79 -16.72
CA ASN A 795 -29.97 -10.79 -17.77
C ASN A 795 -30.44 -12.13 -17.17
N GLU A 796 -31.73 -12.45 -17.25
CA GLU A 796 -32.32 -13.63 -16.60
C GLU A 796 -31.76 -14.99 -17.07
N ASP A 797 -31.03 -15.04 -18.18
CA ASP A 797 -30.29 -16.24 -18.60
C ASP A 797 -29.10 -16.55 -17.65
N ILE A 798 -28.74 -15.61 -16.78
CA ILE A 798 -27.70 -15.73 -15.74
C ILE A 798 -28.38 -15.98 -14.38
N PRO A 799 -27.85 -16.90 -13.54
CA PRO A 799 -28.57 -17.36 -12.36
C PRO A 799 -28.66 -16.33 -11.21
N TYR A 800 -27.71 -15.40 -11.07
CA TYR A 800 -27.59 -14.42 -9.96
C TYR A 800 -27.84 -15.04 -8.57
N ILE A 801 -26.95 -15.95 -8.18
CA ILE A 801 -27.09 -16.71 -6.91
C ILE A 801 -26.74 -15.82 -5.71
N TYR A 802 -25.84 -14.86 -5.88
CA TYR A 802 -25.44 -13.90 -4.87
C TYR A 802 -25.20 -12.52 -5.52
N PRO A 803 -25.71 -11.42 -4.94
CA PRO A 803 -26.62 -11.35 -3.80
C PRO A 803 -28.04 -11.79 -4.18
N GLN A 804 -28.89 -12.03 -3.18
CA GLN A 804 -30.31 -12.27 -3.42
C GLN A 804 -31.00 -10.95 -3.82
N LEU A 805 -31.19 -10.79 -5.13
CA LEU A 805 -31.99 -9.73 -5.73
C LEU A 805 -33.48 -10.03 -5.51
N GLN A 806 -34.24 -9.04 -5.03
CA GLN A 806 -35.68 -9.20 -4.81
C GLN A 806 -36.44 -9.14 -6.13
N HIS A 807 -36.02 -8.23 -7.01
CA HIS A 807 -36.58 -8.05 -8.34
C HIS A 807 -35.46 -8.15 -9.38
N LYS A 808 -35.80 -8.59 -10.59
CA LYS A 808 -34.83 -8.79 -11.69
C LYS A 808 -35.10 -7.92 -12.91
N HIS A 809 -36.13 -7.10 -12.85
CA HIS A 809 -36.62 -6.30 -13.97
C HIS A 809 -37.11 -4.93 -13.49
N PHE A 810 -37.17 -3.96 -14.37
CA PHE A 810 -37.76 -2.65 -14.14
C PHE A 810 -38.46 -2.19 -15.42
N THR A 811 -39.65 -1.63 -15.23
CA THR A 811 -40.39 -0.98 -16.31
C THR A 811 -40.49 0.50 -16.01
N GLY A 812 -40.00 1.31 -16.92
CA GLY A 812 -39.89 2.75 -16.74
C GLY A 812 -38.70 3.30 -17.47
N CYS A 813 -38.23 4.46 -17.04
CA CYS A 813 -37.16 5.19 -17.70
C CYS A 813 -36.18 5.73 -16.68
N ILE A 814 -34.89 5.57 -16.96
CA ILE A 814 -33.78 6.01 -16.11
C ILE A 814 -33.01 7.08 -16.88
N ARG A 815 -32.60 8.15 -16.19
CA ARG A 815 -31.72 9.17 -16.75
C ARG A 815 -30.70 9.71 -15.75
N ASN A 816 -29.73 10.47 -16.26
CA ASN A 816 -28.75 11.21 -15.47
C ASN A 816 -28.01 10.36 -14.43
N LEU A 817 -27.56 9.15 -14.83
CA LEU A 817 -26.69 8.34 -13.97
C LEU A 817 -25.31 9.02 -13.88
N VAL A 818 -25.00 9.55 -12.70
CA VAL A 818 -23.74 10.20 -12.38
C VAL A 818 -23.03 9.39 -11.29
N VAL A 819 -21.77 9.05 -11.53
CA VAL A 819 -20.88 8.48 -10.51
C VAL A 819 -19.75 9.47 -10.27
N ASP A 820 -19.75 10.05 -9.09
CA ASP A 820 -18.94 11.17 -8.65
C ASP A 820 -19.18 12.42 -9.51
N SER A 821 -18.42 12.64 -10.57
CA SER A 821 -18.73 13.66 -11.58
C SER A 821 -18.72 13.14 -13.01
N LYS A 822 -18.71 11.80 -13.17
CA LYS A 822 -18.79 11.15 -14.48
C LYS A 822 -20.25 10.85 -14.82
N LEU A 823 -20.75 11.50 -15.86
CA LEU A 823 -22.05 11.20 -16.47
C LEU A 823 -21.92 9.99 -17.42
N TYR A 824 -22.77 8.98 -17.23
CA TYR A 824 -22.78 7.78 -18.07
C TYR A 824 -23.53 7.99 -19.39
N ASP A 825 -22.98 7.49 -20.50
CA ASP A 825 -23.69 7.38 -21.77
C ASP A 825 -24.60 6.14 -21.76
N LEU A 826 -25.91 6.36 -21.70
CA LEU A 826 -26.93 5.30 -21.68
C LEU A 826 -27.40 4.89 -23.09
N GLY A 827 -26.89 5.56 -24.13
CA GLY A 827 -27.29 5.33 -25.53
C GLY A 827 -26.72 4.05 -26.12
N SER A 828 -25.48 3.74 -25.79
CA SER A 828 -24.74 2.63 -26.40
C SER A 828 -24.32 1.59 -25.36
N PRO A 829 -25.18 0.63 -25.00
CA PRO A 829 -24.83 -0.43 -24.06
C PRO A 829 -23.96 -1.48 -24.74
N ALA A 830 -23.21 -2.25 -23.96
CA ALA A 830 -22.42 -3.36 -24.50
C ALA A 830 -23.29 -4.58 -24.83
N ASP A 831 -24.37 -4.78 -24.08
CA ASP A 831 -25.40 -5.77 -24.33
C ASP A 831 -26.73 -5.26 -23.76
N SER A 832 -27.86 -5.62 -24.38
CA SER A 832 -29.16 -5.17 -23.90
C SER A 832 -30.32 -5.97 -24.49
N GLN A 833 -31.37 -6.14 -23.71
CA GLN A 833 -32.64 -6.73 -24.13
C GLN A 833 -33.80 -5.82 -23.70
N SER A 834 -34.85 -5.74 -24.52
CA SER A 834 -36.10 -5.00 -24.23
C SER A 834 -35.90 -3.59 -23.65
N SER A 835 -34.88 -2.89 -24.13
CA SER A 835 -34.56 -1.52 -23.73
C SER A 835 -34.21 -0.65 -24.94
N SER A 836 -34.48 0.65 -24.85
CA SER A 836 -34.28 1.59 -25.96
C SER A 836 -33.75 2.94 -25.46
N PRO A 837 -32.87 3.62 -26.22
CA PRO A 837 -32.44 4.97 -25.88
C PRO A 837 -33.63 5.92 -25.92
N GLY A 838 -33.63 6.93 -25.06
CA GLY A 838 -34.77 7.83 -24.93
C GLY A 838 -35.78 7.40 -23.86
N CYS A 839 -36.83 8.20 -23.74
CA CYS A 839 -37.90 8.06 -22.77
C CYS A 839 -39.27 8.14 -23.47
N PRO A 840 -39.69 7.18 -24.32
CA PRO A 840 -40.87 7.34 -25.17
C PRO A 840 -42.16 7.72 -24.43
N ALA A 841 -42.32 7.22 -23.19
CA ALA A 841 -43.46 7.51 -22.34
C ALA A 841 -43.62 9.01 -22.04
N THR A 842 -42.52 9.73 -21.82
CA THR A 842 -42.54 11.18 -21.53
C THR A 842 -42.17 12.03 -22.74
N ASP A 843 -41.27 11.55 -23.61
CA ASP A 843 -40.84 12.22 -24.83
C ASP A 843 -42.02 12.43 -25.81
N SER A 844 -43.05 11.58 -25.76
CA SER A 844 -44.27 11.77 -26.55
C SER A 844 -44.99 13.10 -26.25
N SER A 845 -44.91 13.59 -25.00
CA SER A 845 -45.45 14.90 -24.59
C SER A 845 -44.76 16.06 -25.33
N CYS A 846 -43.49 15.89 -25.71
CA CYS A 846 -42.72 16.88 -26.47
C CYS A 846 -43.06 16.94 -27.96
N VAL A 847 -43.75 15.94 -28.49
CA VAL A 847 -44.05 15.81 -29.93
C VAL A 847 -45.55 15.97 -30.21
N ASN A 848 -46.41 15.45 -29.33
CA ASN A 848 -47.85 15.35 -29.58
C ASN A 848 -48.65 16.64 -29.29
N MET A 849 -48.06 17.67 -28.67
CA MET A 849 -48.77 18.91 -28.31
C MET A 849 -48.74 20.02 -29.39
N GLY A 850 -48.20 19.75 -30.59
CA GLY A 850 -48.27 20.63 -31.76
C GLY A 850 -47.07 21.57 -31.92
N PHE A 851 -46.37 21.46 -33.08
CA PHE A 851 -45.02 22.02 -33.35
C PHE A 851 -43.98 21.58 -32.29
N PRO A 852 -42.65 21.66 -32.51
CA PRO A 852 -41.71 21.31 -31.44
C PRO A 852 -42.03 22.23 -30.25
N SER A 853 -42.44 21.64 -29.13
CA SER A 853 -43.06 22.39 -28.03
C SER A 853 -42.14 23.46 -27.42
N CYS A 854 -40.83 23.39 -27.69
CA CYS A 854 -39.80 24.33 -27.26
C CYS A 854 -39.12 25.08 -28.43
N GLY A 855 -39.78 25.16 -29.60
CA GLY A 855 -39.24 25.82 -30.78
C GLY A 855 -37.98 25.14 -31.35
N ARG A 856 -37.19 25.88 -32.14
CA ARG A 856 -35.88 25.41 -32.67
C ARG A 856 -34.70 25.71 -31.74
N ARG A 857 -34.93 26.54 -30.72
CA ARG A 857 -33.91 27.14 -29.84
C ARG A 857 -34.07 26.69 -28.38
N GLY A 858 -34.94 25.72 -28.15
CA GLY A 858 -35.15 25.06 -26.87
C GLY A 858 -35.17 23.56 -27.02
N ARG A 859 -34.76 22.87 -25.96
CA ARG A 859 -34.84 21.42 -25.81
C ARG A 859 -36.03 21.08 -24.94
N CYS A 860 -36.78 20.06 -25.33
CA CYS A 860 -37.95 19.64 -24.61
C CYS A 860 -37.61 18.51 -23.63
N HIS A 861 -38.01 18.72 -22.37
CA HIS A 861 -37.96 17.74 -21.30
C HIS A 861 -39.37 17.20 -21.07
N GLY A 862 -39.57 15.95 -21.48
CA GLY A 862 -40.86 15.28 -21.32
C GLY A 862 -41.15 14.96 -19.87
N GLU A 863 -42.37 15.28 -19.44
CA GLU A 863 -42.99 14.81 -18.20
C GLU A 863 -44.20 13.93 -18.56
N TRP A 864 -44.80 13.29 -17.55
CA TRP A 864 -45.97 12.45 -17.78
C TRP A 864 -47.21 13.30 -18.07
N GLY A 865 -47.52 13.52 -19.35
CA GLY A 865 -48.65 14.35 -19.79
C GLY A 865 -48.38 15.86 -19.81
N SER A 866 -47.15 16.29 -19.52
CA SER A 866 -46.66 17.68 -19.62
C SER A 866 -45.26 17.71 -20.22
N PHE A 867 -44.71 18.90 -20.46
CA PHE A 867 -43.32 19.07 -20.83
C PHE A 867 -42.80 20.40 -20.29
N SER A 868 -41.49 20.49 -20.10
CA SER A 868 -40.78 21.73 -19.81
C SER A 868 -39.73 21.99 -20.89
N CYS A 869 -39.34 23.25 -21.07
CA CYS A 869 -38.37 23.67 -22.08
C CYS A 869 -37.09 24.16 -21.43
N GLN A 870 -35.96 23.54 -21.80
CA GLN A 870 -34.63 24.05 -21.49
C GLN A 870 -34.10 24.81 -22.69
N CYS A 871 -33.97 26.12 -22.55
CA CYS A 871 -33.51 26.97 -23.64
C CYS A 871 -32.01 26.81 -23.88
N VAL A 872 -31.62 26.87 -25.15
CA VAL A 872 -30.21 26.98 -25.50
C VAL A 872 -29.69 28.30 -24.92
N PRO A 873 -28.45 28.33 -24.38
CA PRO A 873 -27.73 29.55 -24.08
C PRO A 873 -28.06 30.75 -24.98
N GLY A 874 -28.44 31.87 -24.35
CA GLY A 874 -28.84 33.10 -25.05
C GLY A 874 -30.33 33.21 -25.39
N TYR A 875 -31.15 32.22 -25.03
CA TYR A 875 -32.61 32.24 -25.24
C TYR A 875 -33.38 31.98 -23.94
N THR A 876 -34.58 32.52 -23.84
CA THR A 876 -35.53 32.38 -22.72
C THR A 876 -36.98 32.38 -23.23
N GLY A 877 -37.95 32.35 -22.33
CA GLY A 877 -39.38 32.23 -22.65
C GLY A 877 -39.88 30.78 -22.57
N HIS A 878 -41.20 30.60 -22.59
CA HIS A 878 -41.82 29.29 -22.34
C HIS A 878 -41.50 28.26 -23.44
N GLY A 879 -41.31 28.71 -24.68
CA GLY A 879 -40.88 27.91 -25.83
C GLY A 879 -39.51 28.33 -26.37
N CYS A 880 -38.69 29.01 -25.57
CA CYS A 880 -37.36 29.50 -25.96
C CYS A 880 -37.35 30.45 -27.17
N GLU A 881 -38.38 31.29 -27.25
CA GLU A 881 -38.65 32.24 -28.31
C GLU A 881 -37.99 33.61 -28.12
N GLU A 882 -37.65 33.97 -26.87
CA GLU A 882 -37.10 35.27 -26.53
C GLU A 882 -35.56 35.22 -26.50
N GLU A 883 -34.89 36.17 -27.15
CA GLU A 883 -33.43 36.28 -27.12
C GLU A 883 -33.01 37.10 -25.89
N VAL A 884 -32.07 36.55 -25.12
CA VAL A 884 -31.53 37.21 -23.93
C VAL A 884 -30.52 38.26 -24.38
N PRO A 885 -30.67 39.54 -23.99
CA PRO A 885 -29.72 40.57 -24.38
C PRO A 885 -28.33 40.29 -23.83
N GLU A 886 -27.32 40.39 -24.69
CA GLU A 886 -25.92 40.36 -24.31
C GLU A 886 -25.53 41.70 -23.68
N PHE A 887 -24.84 41.66 -22.54
CA PHE A 887 -24.32 42.85 -21.87
C PHE A 887 -22.79 42.83 -21.89
N SER A 888 -22.20 43.87 -22.48
CA SER A 888 -20.79 44.21 -22.23
C SER A 888 -20.73 45.14 -21.03
N LEU A 889 -19.96 44.74 -20.03
CA LEU A 889 -19.81 45.47 -18.76
C LEU A 889 -18.37 45.97 -18.67
N ASP A 890 -18.20 47.25 -18.37
CA ASP A 890 -16.91 47.83 -18.02
C ASP A 890 -16.64 47.72 -16.52
N GLY A 891 -15.45 48.13 -16.08
CA GLY A 891 -15.02 47.98 -14.69
C GLY A 891 -15.80 48.79 -13.65
N HIS A 892 -16.81 49.58 -14.03
CA HIS A 892 -17.73 50.28 -13.12
C HIS A 892 -19.21 49.93 -13.37
N SER A 893 -19.48 49.04 -14.32
CA SER A 893 -20.82 48.68 -14.73
C SER A 893 -21.42 47.62 -13.80
N TYR A 894 -22.72 47.76 -13.54
CA TYR A 894 -23.53 46.75 -12.86
C TYR A 894 -24.95 46.78 -13.42
N VAL A 895 -25.62 45.63 -13.37
CA VAL A 895 -27.03 45.50 -13.74
C VAL A 895 -27.78 44.95 -12.53
N GLN A 896 -28.75 45.70 -12.02
CA GLN A 896 -29.59 45.28 -10.90
C GLN A 896 -30.93 44.79 -11.43
N TYR A 897 -31.28 43.56 -11.08
CA TYR A 897 -32.56 42.94 -11.44
C TYR A 897 -33.53 42.98 -10.27
N GLN A 898 -34.78 43.31 -10.59
CA GLN A 898 -35.92 43.12 -9.71
C GLN A 898 -36.64 41.82 -10.11
N LEU A 899 -36.57 40.80 -9.27
CA LEU A 899 -37.26 39.54 -9.50
C LEU A 899 -38.77 39.70 -9.28
N ALA A 900 -39.56 39.07 -10.14
CA ALA A 900 -41.02 39.06 -10.06
C ALA A 900 -41.54 38.25 -8.86
N SER A 901 -40.77 37.27 -8.39
CA SER A 901 -41.06 36.43 -7.23
C SER A 901 -39.79 36.18 -6.42
N PRO A 902 -39.88 36.03 -5.09
CA PRO A 902 -38.73 35.66 -4.27
C PRO A 902 -38.18 34.28 -4.68
N LEU A 903 -36.85 34.14 -4.66
CA LEU A 903 -36.20 32.86 -4.89
C LEU A 903 -36.43 31.92 -3.69
N PRO A 904 -36.48 30.59 -3.91
CA PRO A 904 -36.58 29.64 -2.82
C PRO A 904 -35.41 29.80 -1.82
N ALA A 905 -35.70 29.86 -0.53
CA ALA A 905 -34.69 30.13 0.49
C ALA A 905 -33.60 29.04 0.60
N ARG A 906 -33.89 27.81 0.13
CA ARG A 906 -33.01 26.63 0.23
C ARG A 906 -32.47 26.15 -1.11
N ARG A 907 -32.96 26.71 -2.23
CA ARG A 907 -32.59 26.26 -3.57
C ARG A 907 -32.22 27.45 -4.42
N THR A 908 -31.05 27.38 -5.03
CA THR A 908 -30.57 28.45 -5.90
C THR A 908 -29.92 27.82 -7.11
N TRP A 909 -30.50 28.02 -8.28
CA TRP A 909 -29.94 27.58 -9.55
C TRP A 909 -29.60 28.80 -10.39
N ILE A 910 -28.34 28.89 -10.84
CA ILE A 910 -27.83 29.98 -11.65
C ILE A 910 -27.13 29.38 -12.87
N GLN A 911 -27.49 29.87 -14.05
CA GLN A 911 -26.84 29.54 -15.32
C GLN A 911 -26.49 30.84 -16.04
N VAL A 912 -25.21 31.03 -16.38
CA VAL A 912 -24.74 32.26 -17.06
C VAL A 912 -23.70 31.90 -18.10
N LEU A 913 -23.74 32.55 -19.27
CA LEU A 913 -22.60 32.55 -20.20
C LEU A 913 -21.73 33.77 -19.92
N VAL A 914 -20.43 33.51 -19.74
CA VAL A 914 -19.46 34.53 -19.37
C VAL A 914 -18.26 34.46 -20.31
N ARG A 915 -17.78 35.63 -20.71
CA ARG A 915 -16.54 35.82 -21.45
C ARG A 915 -15.77 36.98 -20.82
N THR A 916 -14.53 36.74 -20.43
CA THR A 916 -13.70 37.77 -19.79
C THR A 916 -12.21 37.53 -20.03
N ARG A 917 -11.40 38.59 -19.87
CA ARG A 917 -9.93 38.51 -19.77
C ARG A 917 -9.42 38.97 -18.39
N LYS A 918 -10.33 39.26 -17.45
CA LYS A 918 -9.99 39.70 -16.09
C LYS A 918 -9.79 38.49 -15.19
N HIS A 919 -8.72 38.57 -14.39
CA HIS A 919 -8.38 37.53 -13.42
C HIS A 919 -9.24 37.61 -12.15
N ASN A 920 -9.82 38.77 -11.83
CA ASN A 920 -10.70 38.97 -10.69
C ASN A 920 -11.94 39.75 -11.13
N SER A 921 -13.14 39.18 -10.94
CA SER A 921 -14.39 39.84 -11.30
C SER A 921 -15.62 39.17 -10.68
N THR A 922 -16.62 39.95 -10.28
CA THR A 922 -17.92 39.40 -9.82
C THR A 922 -18.84 39.15 -11.02
N ILE A 923 -19.33 37.91 -11.18
CA ILE A 923 -20.29 37.55 -12.23
C ILE A 923 -21.70 37.92 -11.76
N ILE A 924 -22.11 37.36 -10.62
CA ILE A 924 -23.41 37.61 -10.02
C ILE A 924 -23.27 37.68 -8.49
N SER A 925 -23.98 38.62 -7.89
CA SER A 925 -24.06 38.80 -6.44
C SER A 925 -25.52 38.83 -6.02
N VAL A 926 -25.82 38.11 -4.95
CA VAL A 926 -27.14 38.03 -4.35
C VAL A 926 -27.00 38.24 -2.85
N THR A 927 -27.82 39.11 -2.26
CA THR A 927 -27.77 39.42 -0.81
C THR A 927 -29.14 39.27 -0.17
N SER A 928 -29.18 38.99 1.14
CA SER A 928 -30.43 39.02 1.90
C SER A 928 -30.94 40.45 2.13
N LYS A 929 -32.19 40.57 2.55
CA LYS A 929 -32.83 41.87 2.89
C LYS A 929 -32.06 42.65 3.96
N GLU A 930 -31.44 41.95 4.89
CA GLU A 930 -30.67 42.54 5.99
C GLU A 930 -29.19 42.78 5.61
N GLN A 931 -28.78 42.39 4.39
CA GLN A 931 -27.41 42.47 3.89
C GLN A 931 -26.37 41.72 4.74
N SER A 932 -26.81 40.85 5.63
CA SER A 932 -25.97 40.01 6.50
C SER A 932 -25.57 38.69 5.84
N GLU A 933 -26.37 38.20 4.90
CA GLU A 933 -26.18 36.95 4.17
C GLU A 933 -25.97 37.26 2.70
N TYR A 934 -25.14 36.48 2.02
CA TYR A 934 -24.85 36.69 0.61
C TYR A 934 -24.41 35.42 -0.11
N LEU A 935 -24.54 35.45 -1.43
CA LEU A 935 -23.99 34.48 -2.35
C LEU A 935 -23.42 35.24 -3.55
N ARG A 936 -22.12 35.09 -3.80
CA ARG A 936 -21.37 35.78 -4.85
C ARG A 936 -20.64 34.76 -5.72
N LEU A 937 -21.01 34.69 -6.99
CA LEU A 937 -20.29 33.95 -8.00
C LEU A 937 -19.24 34.88 -8.61
N GLU A 938 -17.97 34.54 -8.45
CA GLU A 938 -16.83 35.37 -8.83
C GLU A 938 -15.83 34.57 -9.66
N ILE A 939 -15.02 35.29 -10.42
CA ILE A 939 -13.75 34.82 -10.95
C ILE A 939 -12.69 35.37 -10.01
N PHE A 940 -11.87 34.51 -9.42
CA PHE A 940 -10.81 34.88 -8.49
C PHE A 940 -9.51 34.21 -8.90
N GLN A 941 -8.48 35.01 -9.16
CA GLN A 941 -7.19 34.57 -9.72
C GLN A 941 -7.34 33.77 -11.03
N GLY A 942 -8.38 34.08 -11.81
CA GLY A 942 -8.73 33.42 -13.07
C GLY A 942 -9.64 32.20 -12.92
N LEU A 943 -9.86 31.70 -11.70
CA LEU A 943 -10.66 30.51 -11.43
C LEU A 943 -12.10 30.87 -11.06
N LEU A 944 -13.05 29.96 -11.34
CA LEU A 944 -14.44 30.11 -10.94
C LEU A 944 -14.60 29.80 -9.43
N CYS A 945 -15.19 30.74 -8.69
CA CYS A 945 -15.41 30.64 -7.26
C CYS A 945 -16.83 31.05 -6.89
N VAL A 946 -17.41 30.44 -5.87
CA VAL A 946 -18.57 30.98 -5.15
C VAL A 946 -18.17 31.30 -3.72
N PHE A 947 -18.38 32.55 -3.32
CA PHE A 947 -18.27 33.02 -1.94
C PHE A 947 -19.66 33.17 -1.35
N PHE A 948 -19.89 32.64 -0.17
CA PHE A 948 -21.23 32.64 0.42
C PHE A 948 -21.22 32.71 1.94
N ASN A 949 -22.28 33.29 2.47
CA ASN A 949 -22.60 33.32 3.89
C ASN A 949 -24.11 33.15 4.03
N LEU A 950 -24.53 32.04 4.66
CA LEU A 950 -25.93 31.68 4.88
C LEU A 950 -26.38 32.01 6.31
N GLY A 951 -25.65 32.85 7.03
CA GLY A 951 -25.98 33.33 8.38
C GLY A 951 -25.08 32.79 9.50
N ASP A 952 -24.09 31.96 9.18
CA ASP A 952 -23.22 31.31 10.17
C ASP A 952 -21.71 31.38 9.87
N GLY A 953 -21.32 32.09 8.82
CA GLY A 953 -19.92 32.35 8.49
C GLY A 953 -19.67 32.55 7.00
N ASP A 954 -18.49 33.09 6.68
CA ASP A 954 -18.04 33.26 5.30
C ASP A 954 -17.32 32.00 4.81
N TYR A 955 -17.81 31.44 3.72
CA TYR A 955 -17.26 30.23 3.09
C TYR A 955 -17.00 30.47 1.59
N ASN A 956 -16.16 29.62 1.01
CA ASN A 956 -15.98 29.59 -0.43
C ASN A 956 -15.86 28.16 -0.98
N LEU A 957 -16.19 28.03 -2.26
CA LEU A 957 -15.96 26.84 -3.07
C LEU A 957 -15.34 27.29 -4.39
N THR A 958 -14.19 26.72 -4.76
CA THR A 958 -13.40 27.11 -5.93
C THR A 958 -13.18 25.92 -6.84
N LEU A 959 -13.38 26.11 -8.13
CA LEU A 959 -13.06 25.13 -9.17
C LEU A 959 -11.54 25.21 -9.47
N PRO A 960 -10.76 24.16 -9.20
CA PRO A 960 -9.32 24.30 -8.93
C PRO A 960 -8.43 24.49 -10.17
N THR A 961 -8.88 24.13 -11.38
CA THR A 961 -7.97 23.97 -12.53
C THR A 961 -8.31 24.82 -13.76
N TYR A 962 -9.59 25.06 -14.04
CA TYR A 962 -9.98 25.77 -15.27
C TYR A 962 -10.03 27.28 -15.07
N ARG A 963 -9.30 27.99 -15.93
CA ARG A 963 -9.29 29.44 -15.96
C ARG A 963 -10.34 29.98 -16.93
N LEU A 964 -11.12 30.96 -16.47
CA LEU A 964 -12.19 31.63 -17.23
C LEU A 964 -11.72 32.94 -17.88
N ASP A 965 -10.47 33.35 -17.63
CA ASP A 965 -9.88 34.62 -18.09
C ASP A 965 -9.16 34.53 -19.43
N ASN A 966 -9.50 33.52 -20.23
CA ASN A 966 -8.91 33.20 -21.54
C ASN A 966 -9.56 33.97 -22.73
N GLY A 967 -10.64 34.70 -22.48
CA GLY A 967 -11.39 35.42 -23.51
C GLY A 967 -12.29 34.55 -24.40
N GLU A 968 -12.56 33.31 -24.02
CA GLU A 968 -13.54 32.41 -24.64
C GLU A 968 -14.89 32.48 -23.92
N TRP A 969 -15.95 32.01 -24.58
CA TRP A 969 -17.27 31.86 -23.96
C TRP A 969 -17.31 30.59 -23.12
N HIS A 970 -17.67 30.75 -21.85
CA HIS A 970 -17.86 29.65 -20.91
C HIS A 970 -19.28 29.64 -20.36
N GLU A 971 -19.86 28.45 -20.27
CA GLU A 971 -21.12 28.21 -19.61
C GLU A 971 -20.88 27.86 -18.15
N VAL A 972 -21.35 28.73 -17.24
CA VAL A 972 -21.16 28.58 -15.80
C VAL A 972 -22.49 28.22 -15.14
N HIS A 973 -22.49 27.15 -14.37
CA HIS A 973 -23.64 26.71 -13.58
C HIS A 973 -23.29 26.66 -12.09
N LEU A 974 -24.20 27.15 -11.27
CA LEU A 974 -24.23 26.93 -9.82
C LEU A 974 -25.56 26.29 -9.45
N ASP A 975 -25.50 25.11 -8.85
CA ASP A 975 -26.64 24.44 -8.22
C ASP A 975 -26.41 24.40 -6.71
N ARG A 976 -27.27 25.08 -5.94
CA ARG A 976 -27.28 25.05 -4.48
C ARG A 976 -28.55 24.37 -3.98
N HIS A 977 -28.37 23.38 -3.12
CA HIS A 977 -29.43 22.79 -2.30
C HIS A 977 -28.97 22.80 -0.85
N ASP A 978 -29.71 23.50 0.02
CA ASP A 978 -29.33 23.78 1.40
C ASP A 978 -27.92 24.43 1.47
N ASN A 979 -26.99 23.85 2.23
CA ASN A 979 -25.61 24.32 2.39
C ASN A 979 -24.61 23.65 1.42
N GLU A 980 -25.12 22.81 0.51
CA GLU A 980 -24.31 22.17 -0.52
C GLU A 980 -24.35 22.97 -1.83
N MET A 981 -23.17 23.18 -2.41
CA MET A 981 -23.00 23.88 -3.67
C MET A 981 -22.27 23.00 -4.67
N THR A 982 -22.77 22.97 -5.90
CA THR A 982 -22.13 22.34 -7.06
C THR A 982 -21.83 23.43 -8.09
N LEU A 983 -20.56 23.64 -8.39
CA LEU A 983 -20.11 24.49 -9.49
C LEU A 983 -19.80 23.60 -10.70
N ARG A 984 -20.35 23.95 -11.86
CA ARG A 984 -20.05 23.28 -13.13
C ARG A 984 -19.62 24.30 -14.18
N LEU A 985 -18.60 23.93 -14.93
CA LEU A 985 -18.12 24.66 -16.09
C LEU A 985 -18.35 23.82 -17.35
N ASP A 986 -18.95 24.43 -18.38
CA ASP A 986 -19.15 23.84 -19.71
C ASP A 986 -19.76 22.42 -19.67
N GLY A 987 -20.83 22.26 -18.89
CA GLY A 987 -21.56 20.99 -18.72
C GLY A 987 -21.09 20.10 -17.57
N GLY A 988 -19.91 20.35 -16.99
CA GLY A 988 -19.39 19.79 -15.73
C GLY A 988 -19.14 18.27 -15.69
N GLY A 989 -17.88 17.88 -15.49
CA GLY A 989 -17.43 16.50 -15.25
C GLY A 989 -15.92 16.46 -15.07
N GLY A 990 -15.41 15.49 -14.30
CA GLY A 990 -14.02 15.49 -13.83
C GLY A 990 -13.68 16.83 -13.16
N GLN A 991 -12.56 17.44 -13.56
CA GLN A 991 -12.10 18.69 -12.98
C GLN A 991 -12.94 19.94 -13.35
N ARG A 992 -13.99 19.80 -14.19
CA ARG A 992 -14.94 20.88 -14.53
C ARG A 992 -16.14 20.95 -13.60
N GLU A 993 -16.19 20.07 -12.59
CA GLU A 993 -17.23 20.07 -11.58
C GLU A 993 -16.58 20.01 -10.19
N VAL A 994 -17.12 20.79 -9.26
CA VAL A 994 -16.75 20.68 -7.85
C VAL A 994 -18.00 20.81 -6.99
N THR A 995 -18.14 19.89 -6.05
CA THR A 995 -19.24 19.87 -5.09
C THR A 995 -18.68 19.98 -3.68
N GLY A 996 -19.28 20.83 -2.85
CA GLY A 996 -18.87 20.99 -1.47
C GLY A 996 -19.99 21.50 -0.58
N SER A 997 -19.98 21.05 0.68
CA SER A 997 -20.86 21.53 1.74
C SER A 997 -20.04 22.22 2.83
N ARG A 998 -20.41 23.46 3.17
CA ARG A 998 -19.76 24.27 4.24
C ARG A 998 -20.83 24.98 5.06
N GLY A 999 -20.55 25.19 6.34
CA GLY A 999 -21.52 25.78 7.27
C GLY A 999 -22.61 24.80 7.73
N ARG A 1000 -23.39 25.25 8.70
CA ARG A 1000 -24.59 24.63 9.29
C ARG A 1000 -25.87 25.28 8.79
N SER A 1001 -25.87 26.57 8.48
CA SER A 1001 -27.06 27.27 7.96
C SER A 1001 -27.39 26.80 6.54
N ARG A 1002 -28.69 26.59 6.28
CA ARG A 1002 -29.20 26.01 5.02
C ARG A 1002 -30.01 27.02 4.19
N GLU A 1003 -30.48 28.09 4.81
CA GLU A 1003 -31.39 29.06 4.21
C GLU A 1003 -30.70 30.39 3.91
N ILE A 1004 -31.19 31.10 2.88
CA ILE A 1004 -30.91 32.51 2.64
C ILE A 1004 -32.17 33.14 2.05
N VAL A 1005 -32.71 34.17 2.73
CA VAL A 1005 -33.90 34.88 2.24
C VAL A 1005 -33.44 36.04 1.36
N ILE A 1006 -33.35 35.74 0.07
CA ILE A 1006 -32.86 36.68 -0.95
C ILE A 1006 -33.83 37.86 -1.11
N ASP A 1007 -33.29 39.08 -1.07
CA ASP A 1007 -34.07 40.26 -1.44
C ASP A 1007 -34.34 40.23 -2.96
N PRO A 1008 -35.61 40.25 -3.41
CA PRO A 1008 -35.96 40.25 -4.82
C PRO A 1008 -35.34 41.41 -5.62
N SER A 1009 -34.93 42.50 -4.96
CA SER A 1009 -34.28 43.66 -5.57
C SER A 1009 -32.75 43.59 -5.58
N ALA A 1010 -32.13 42.56 -4.97
CA ALA A 1010 -30.69 42.51 -4.72
C ALA A 1010 -29.94 41.47 -5.57
N VAL A 1011 -30.45 41.15 -6.77
CA VAL A 1011 -29.70 40.36 -7.76
C VAL A 1011 -28.92 41.31 -8.65
N ILE A 1012 -27.59 41.29 -8.54
CA ILE A 1012 -26.68 42.19 -9.25
C ILE A 1012 -25.78 41.36 -10.17
N LEU A 1013 -25.78 41.66 -11.46
CA LEU A 1013 -24.75 41.20 -12.42
C LEU A 1013 -23.63 42.24 -12.51
N GLY A 1014 -22.38 41.79 -12.50
CA GLY A 1014 -21.20 42.67 -12.51
C GLY A 1014 -20.83 43.19 -11.12
N ASN A 1015 -20.34 44.43 -11.04
CA ASN A 1015 -19.81 44.98 -9.78
C ASN A 1015 -20.87 45.20 -8.71
N THR A 1016 -20.50 44.97 -7.45
CA THR A 1016 -21.32 45.32 -6.28
C THR A 1016 -21.14 46.80 -5.91
N PHE A 1017 -22.23 47.48 -5.55
CA PHE A 1017 -22.22 48.87 -5.08
C PHE A 1017 -22.27 48.96 -3.54
N PRO A 1018 -21.44 49.79 -2.86
CA PRO A 1018 -20.39 50.63 -3.43
C PRO A 1018 -19.16 49.81 -3.88
N SER A 1019 -18.58 50.19 -5.03
CA SER A 1019 -17.53 49.43 -5.70
C SER A 1019 -16.21 49.43 -4.93
N GLU A 1020 -15.71 48.26 -4.55
CA GLU A 1020 -14.29 48.09 -4.24
C GLU A 1020 -13.48 48.11 -5.55
N ILE A 1021 -12.51 49.04 -5.65
CA ILE A 1021 -11.75 49.37 -6.87
C ILE A 1021 -11.03 48.16 -7.51
N ASN A 1022 -10.81 47.07 -6.75
CA ASN A 1022 -10.05 45.89 -7.18
C ASN A 1022 -10.89 44.68 -7.64
N LYS A 1023 -12.23 44.76 -7.69
CA LYS A 1023 -13.14 43.65 -8.06
C LYS A 1023 -13.98 43.93 -9.31
N SER A 1024 -13.39 44.59 -10.31
CA SER A 1024 -14.10 45.07 -11.50
C SER A 1024 -14.36 43.98 -12.55
N PHE A 1025 -15.63 43.63 -12.82
CA PHE A 1025 -16.00 42.79 -13.96
C PHE A 1025 -15.86 43.59 -15.26
N GLN A 1026 -15.01 43.13 -16.18
CA GLN A 1026 -14.86 43.71 -17.53
C GLN A 1026 -14.96 42.59 -18.57
N GLY A 1027 -16.05 42.57 -19.33
CA GLY A 1027 -16.30 41.61 -20.40
C GLY A 1027 -16.73 42.34 -21.69
N GLU A 1028 -16.01 42.08 -22.79
CA GLU A 1028 -16.38 42.51 -24.16
C GLU A 1028 -17.12 41.42 -24.94
#